data_AF-A0A4P9XT92-F1
#
_entry.id   AF-A0A4P9XT92-F1
#
_cell.length_a   1.000
_cell.length_b   1.000
_cell.length_c   1.000
_cell.angle_alpha   90.00
_cell.angle_beta   90.00
_cell.angle_gamma   90.00
#
_symmetry.space_group_name_H-M   'P 1'
#
loop_
_entity.id
_entity.type
_entity.pdbx_description
1 polymer ?
#
loop_
_entity_poly.entity_id
_entity_poly.type
_entity_poly.pdbx_seq_one_letter_code
_entity_poly.pdbx_strand_id
1 'polypeptide(L)'
;MPTPQAESPNDSEASAVFKFTPPRLSHSLVSYIPGSNTRRNSVLPREGVHAELEDAVAAEAEDEQQTHRPAALNRLPIGEYLEALERILGTERDWTLYEPMITRVVAQLGDKHLFCGASTELERFRTALCGWIRTGRLADTVGNLPTTMRRADVFVHAYRLLTVLISHKRIFARQQQDEIVVTLHTGLQHWSQTARGCIHALTICLHELPLPMTRMLTGIVAQLSQIMSTQSVSVHILEFLSALARTPQLYANFVENDYKMVFGIALQYIKYNNATLAAGEQPRPGLGSTIGAGTSNGAANGPSSDESQHALAQYVLVLAYHVITIWFISLRLPDRRKFVSFIVRGLLLANERSGENAGGGMELDEQTQTCLDMLARYAFANCSPKTERSFISKALLDPARTMTRTWVMGNSLLTVCAARSTGWAEICVRRPSGVASFLVKLENRQKDEAPDLASLPALLMAHWNPDASADSDLSLHGASASAPPANGAPRTRTSTLSSTPRATRPADPYLDPAYLFLQVTGYPDMTASSAPVPLPDDDATRRAIGILDRTPVVDFHKVGVVYVGPGETTEQQILSNSVGSSKYARFLDSLGELIRLKGCRDVYTGGLDTEMDLDGAYAYYWREAITQLIFHAATLMPTDLERDPHCLSKKRHIGNDFVTIVYNDSGLPYAFDTLPSQFNFVQIIVTPLADRSSGGRSTAYFMVHTQCRPDMPDISPVQEPKVVSHGALPAFVRQIALHANIFAQVFLQSTSSGGRLEYVANWKERLRQIKRVRDRAVTTASGSGVTTPAASSMTSGAAGLLSPAMANEGRRRSASMDTQNDNEPAARLESLLDFTRFS
;
A
#
# COMPACT_ATOMS: atom_id res chain seq x y z
N MET A 1 66.57 -41.37 19.54
CA MET A 1 66.51 -41.57 21.01
C MET A 1 67.21 -40.40 21.68
N PRO A 2 66.78 -40.01 22.89
CA PRO A 2 65.57 -39.28 23.29
C PRO A 2 65.84 -37.75 23.25
N THR A 3 64.90 -36.79 23.28
CA THR A 3 63.81 -36.51 24.25
C THR A 3 62.73 -35.60 23.62
N PRO A 4 61.47 -35.60 24.11
CA PRO A 4 60.39 -34.75 23.58
C PRO A 4 59.95 -33.58 24.48
N GLN A 5 59.66 -32.48 23.77
CA GLN A 5 58.57 -31.49 23.86
C GLN A 5 58.29 -30.68 25.13
N ALA A 6 58.59 -29.38 25.03
CA ALA A 6 57.59 -28.30 25.07
C ALA A 6 58.25 -27.01 24.51
N GLU A 7 57.65 -26.31 23.52
CA GLU A 7 57.80 -24.84 23.32
C GLU A 7 57.13 -24.26 22.04
N SER A 8 56.38 -23.16 22.26
CA SER A 8 56.19 -21.95 21.42
C SER A 8 55.31 -22.01 20.14
N PRO A 9 54.92 -20.87 19.48
CA PRO A 9 54.94 -19.44 19.86
C PRO A 9 53.68 -18.60 19.47
N ASN A 10 53.79 -17.30 19.76
CA ASN A 10 53.06 -16.09 19.33
C ASN A 10 52.87 -15.85 17.81
N ASP A 11 51.99 -14.86 17.56
CA ASP A 11 51.99 -13.81 16.52
C ASP A 11 50.95 -13.84 15.39
N SER A 12 50.22 -12.71 15.31
CA SER A 12 49.70 -11.99 14.14
C SER A 12 48.91 -12.75 13.07
N GLU A 13 47.58 -12.56 13.04
CA GLU A 13 46.81 -12.65 11.79
C GLU A 13 45.80 -11.52 11.64
N ALA A 14 45.70 -11.06 10.40
CA ALA A 14 45.06 -9.85 9.93
C ALA A 14 43.52 -9.92 9.97
N SER A 15 42.91 -8.80 10.34
CA SER A 15 41.46 -8.57 10.23
C SER A 15 41.07 -8.38 8.76
N ALA A 16 40.75 -9.48 8.07
CA ALA A 16 40.15 -9.46 6.75
C ALA A 16 38.66 -9.08 6.81
N VAL A 17 38.30 -8.05 6.06
CA VAL A 17 36.93 -7.59 5.81
C VAL A 17 36.18 -8.63 4.97
N PHE A 18 35.24 -9.37 5.57
CA PHE A 18 34.30 -10.21 4.83
C PHE A 18 33.12 -9.37 4.32
N LYS A 19 33.20 -8.92 3.06
CA LYS A 19 32.03 -8.52 2.26
C LYS A 19 31.32 -9.79 1.79
N PHE A 20 30.11 -10.07 2.30
CA PHE A 20 29.26 -11.13 1.77
C PHE A 20 28.47 -10.60 0.57
N THR A 21 28.76 -11.15 -0.62
CA THR A 21 28.01 -10.96 -1.86
C THR A 21 27.32 -12.30 -2.16
N PRO A 22 26.03 -12.35 -2.56
CA PRO A 22 25.32 -13.62 -2.77
C PRO A 22 25.87 -14.40 -3.98
N PRO A 23 25.71 -15.73 -4.04
CA PRO A 23 26.27 -16.53 -5.11
C PRO A 23 25.49 -16.31 -6.41
N ARG A 24 26.17 -15.77 -7.43
CA ARG A 24 25.72 -15.85 -8.83
C ARG A 24 26.27 -17.13 -9.44
N LEU A 25 25.37 -17.98 -9.93
CA LEU A 25 25.68 -19.12 -10.79
C LEU A 25 26.41 -18.61 -12.04
N SER A 26 27.56 -19.22 -12.34
CA SER A 26 28.44 -18.86 -13.45
C SER A 26 27.81 -19.23 -14.79
N HIS A 27 27.37 -18.20 -15.54
CA HIS A 27 27.41 -18.22 -17.00
C HIS A 27 28.85 -17.90 -17.44
N SER A 28 29.53 -18.84 -18.11
CA SER A 28 30.81 -18.55 -18.76
C SER A 28 30.59 -17.82 -20.08
N LEU A 29 31.30 -16.70 -20.20
CA LEU A 29 31.29 -15.74 -21.29
C LEU A 29 31.71 -16.32 -22.66
N VAL A 30 31.05 -15.79 -23.68
CA VAL A 30 31.57 -15.59 -25.04
C VAL A 30 32.03 -14.13 -25.12
N SER A 31 33.24 -13.88 -25.63
CA SER A 31 33.59 -12.56 -26.16
C SER A 31 34.62 -12.63 -27.29
N TYR A 32 34.15 -12.26 -28.49
CA TYR A 32 34.76 -11.32 -29.48
C TYR A 32 36.13 -11.69 -30.13
N ILE A 33 36.46 -11.49 -31.43
CA ILE A 33 36.20 -10.42 -32.44
C ILE A 33 36.25 -11.03 -33.91
N PRO A 34 36.38 -10.31 -35.07
CA PRO A 34 35.36 -10.16 -36.12
C PRO A 34 35.72 -10.69 -37.53
N GLY A 35 34.74 -10.69 -38.45
CA GLY A 35 34.97 -10.27 -39.85
C GLY A 35 35.02 -11.31 -40.98
N SER A 36 34.16 -11.07 -41.97
CA SER A 36 34.34 -11.22 -43.42
C SER A 36 34.03 -12.55 -44.15
N ASN A 37 33.27 -12.37 -45.23
CA ASN A 37 32.96 -13.27 -46.34
C ASN A 37 34.16 -14.09 -46.84
N THR A 38 33.96 -15.35 -47.23
CA THR A 38 34.00 -15.80 -48.66
C THR A 38 33.81 -17.31 -48.84
N ARG A 39 33.15 -17.63 -49.96
CA ARG A 39 33.00 -18.91 -50.67
C ARG A 39 34.26 -19.80 -50.69
N ARG A 40 34.10 -21.13 -50.63
CA ARG A 40 34.17 -22.14 -51.74
C ARG A 40 34.65 -23.53 -51.25
N ASN A 41 34.03 -24.55 -51.84
CA ASN A 41 34.57 -25.87 -52.24
C ASN A 41 35.09 -26.81 -51.12
N SER A 42 34.32 -27.85 -50.78
CA SER A 42 34.28 -29.18 -51.45
C SER A 42 35.55 -30.01 -51.21
N VAL A 43 35.39 -31.21 -50.62
CA VAL A 43 35.92 -32.51 -51.07
C VAL A 43 35.75 -33.54 -49.91
N LEU A 44 34.93 -34.56 -50.17
CA LEU A 44 34.83 -35.88 -49.48
C LEU A 44 36.15 -36.68 -49.70
N PRO A 45 36.52 -37.78 -48.99
CA PRO A 45 35.66 -38.88 -48.44
C PRO A 45 36.04 -39.34 -47.00
N ARG A 46 35.12 -39.81 -46.15
CA ARG A 46 34.44 -41.12 -45.99
C ARG A 46 35.26 -42.19 -45.23
N GLU A 47 34.57 -42.81 -44.25
CA GLU A 47 34.84 -44.04 -43.46
C GLU A 47 35.65 -43.84 -42.16
N GLY A 48 35.23 -44.30 -40.97
CA GLY A 48 34.06 -45.08 -40.55
C GLY A 48 34.18 -45.43 -39.05
N VAL A 49 33.09 -45.96 -38.48
CA VAL A 49 32.98 -46.65 -37.18
C VAL A 49 32.80 -45.77 -35.92
N HIS A 50 31.54 -45.41 -35.63
CA HIS A 50 30.87 -45.51 -34.31
C HIS A 50 29.51 -44.78 -34.38
N ALA A 51 28.52 -45.44 -34.97
CA ALA A 51 27.11 -45.04 -34.94
C ALA A 51 26.24 -46.31 -34.96
N GLU A 52 26.34 -47.12 -33.90
CA GLU A 52 25.50 -48.32 -33.71
C GLU A 52 24.98 -48.43 -32.26
N LEU A 53 24.94 -47.33 -31.50
CA LEU A 53 24.32 -47.33 -30.16
C LEU A 53 23.25 -46.25 -29.92
N GLU A 54 23.04 -45.32 -30.87
CA GLU A 54 21.97 -44.31 -30.75
C GLU A 54 20.69 -44.68 -31.54
N ASP A 55 20.79 -45.54 -32.56
CA ASP A 55 19.63 -45.98 -33.35
C ASP A 55 18.86 -47.16 -32.72
N ALA A 56 19.45 -47.89 -31.76
CA ALA A 56 18.77 -49.00 -31.09
C ALA A 56 17.73 -48.54 -30.04
N VAL A 57 17.90 -47.35 -29.45
CA VAL A 57 16.94 -46.78 -28.48
C VAL A 57 15.86 -45.95 -29.18
N ALA A 58 16.12 -45.49 -30.41
CA ALA A 58 15.12 -44.82 -31.24
C ALA A 58 14.16 -45.80 -31.94
N ALA A 59 14.61 -47.02 -32.27
CA ALA A 59 13.79 -48.02 -32.96
C ALA A 59 12.81 -48.78 -32.04
N GLU A 60 13.12 -48.97 -30.74
CA GLU A 60 12.16 -49.57 -29.79
C GLU A 60 11.06 -48.58 -29.34
N ALA A 61 11.25 -47.26 -29.54
CA ALA A 61 10.24 -46.25 -29.26
C ALA A 61 9.23 -46.03 -30.40
N GLU A 62 9.51 -46.56 -31.61
CA GLU A 62 8.64 -46.42 -32.77
C GLU A 62 7.75 -47.64 -33.05
N ASP A 63 8.01 -48.81 -32.46
CA ASP A 63 7.22 -50.05 -32.70
C ASP A 63 6.16 -50.33 -31.61
N GLU A 64 6.17 -49.63 -30.47
CA GLU A 64 5.07 -49.70 -29.47
C GLU A 64 3.93 -48.69 -29.71
N GLN A 65 4.02 -47.86 -30.75
CA GLN A 65 2.96 -46.89 -31.11
C GLN A 65 1.94 -47.42 -32.14
N GLN A 66 2.02 -48.69 -32.52
CA GLN A 66 1.12 -49.30 -33.50
C GLN A 66 0.27 -50.47 -32.99
N THR A 67 -0.03 -50.57 -31.69
CA THR A 67 -1.02 -51.55 -31.20
C THR A 67 -1.84 -51.06 -30.01
N HIS A 68 -2.41 -49.85 -30.07
CA HIS A 68 -3.69 -49.53 -29.42
C HIS A 68 -4.14 -48.15 -29.90
N ARG A 69 -4.80 -48.08 -31.07
CA ARG A 69 -5.72 -46.97 -31.32
C ARG A 69 -6.86 -47.13 -30.30
N PRO A 70 -7.02 -46.26 -29.29
CA PRO A 70 -8.25 -46.29 -28.53
C PRO A 70 -9.37 -46.05 -29.55
N ALA A 71 -10.36 -46.95 -29.55
CA ALA A 71 -11.57 -46.82 -30.36
C ALA A 71 -12.02 -45.36 -30.37
N ALA A 72 -12.39 -44.85 -31.55
CA ALA A 72 -12.85 -43.49 -31.79
C ALA A 72 -13.58 -42.94 -30.56
N LEU A 73 -12.87 -42.16 -29.72
CA LEU A 73 -13.49 -41.40 -28.65
C LEU A 73 -14.49 -40.51 -29.37
N ASN A 74 -15.79 -40.80 -29.20
CA ASN A 74 -16.89 -39.99 -29.70
C ASN A 74 -16.61 -38.53 -29.30
N ARG A 75 -16.01 -37.76 -30.21
CA ARG A 75 -15.77 -36.33 -29.99
C ARG A 75 -17.15 -35.73 -29.94
N LEU A 76 -17.60 -35.33 -28.74
CA LEU A 76 -18.81 -34.54 -28.60
C LEU A 76 -18.70 -33.36 -29.58
N PRO A 77 -19.66 -33.15 -30.49
CA PRO A 77 -19.61 -32.05 -31.44
C PRO A 77 -19.93 -30.74 -30.70
N ILE A 78 -18.97 -30.24 -29.93
CA ILE A 78 -19.12 -29.01 -29.12
C ILE A 78 -19.33 -27.78 -30.02
N GLY A 79 -18.87 -27.83 -31.28
CA GLY A 79 -19.19 -26.81 -32.28
C GLY A 79 -20.70 -26.72 -32.56
N GLU A 80 -21.35 -27.85 -32.85
CA GLU A 80 -22.81 -27.92 -33.06
C GLU A 80 -23.59 -27.48 -31.82
N TYR A 81 -23.06 -27.76 -30.62
CA TYR A 81 -23.63 -27.28 -29.37
C TYR A 81 -23.59 -25.75 -29.26
N LEU A 82 -22.47 -25.11 -29.58
CA LEU A 82 -22.36 -23.64 -29.59
C LEU A 82 -23.26 -23.00 -30.66
N GLU A 83 -23.37 -23.60 -31.84
CA GLU A 83 -24.28 -23.13 -32.89
C GLU A 83 -25.75 -23.24 -32.46
N ALA A 84 -26.11 -24.34 -31.79
CA ALA A 84 -27.44 -24.51 -31.23
C ALA A 84 -27.72 -23.47 -30.12
N LEU A 85 -26.74 -23.19 -29.25
CA LEU A 85 -26.84 -22.14 -28.24
C LEU A 85 -27.02 -20.75 -28.85
N GLU A 86 -26.24 -20.42 -29.88
CA GLU A 86 -26.38 -19.15 -30.61
C GLU A 86 -27.79 -19.02 -31.20
N ARG A 87 -28.29 -20.07 -31.84
CA ARG A 87 -29.64 -20.10 -32.42
C ARG A 87 -30.73 -19.96 -31.36
N ILE A 88 -30.63 -20.67 -30.24
CA ILE A 88 -31.61 -20.58 -29.14
C ILE A 88 -31.61 -19.17 -28.56
N LEU A 89 -30.43 -18.60 -28.23
CA LEU A 89 -30.36 -17.26 -27.66
C LEU A 89 -30.82 -16.16 -28.63
N GLY A 90 -30.77 -16.40 -29.94
CA GLY A 90 -31.21 -15.44 -30.97
C GLY A 90 -32.68 -15.58 -31.41
N THR A 91 -33.29 -16.77 -31.33
CA THR A 91 -34.60 -17.04 -31.94
C THR A 91 -35.68 -17.55 -30.99
N GLU A 92 -35.30 -18.06 -29.82
CA GLU A 92 -36.24 -18.70 -28.89
C GLU A 92 -37.23 -17.68 -28.33
N ARG A 93 -38.48 -18.12 -28.14
CA ARG A 93 -39.59 -17.27 -27.66
C ARG A 93 -40.01 -17.60 -26.23
N ASP A 94 -39.67 -18.79 -25.76
CA ASP A 94 -40.01 -19.26 -24.41
C ASP A 94 -38.90 -18.94 -23.41
N TRP A 95 -39.25 -18.18 -22.36
CA TRP A 95 -38.33 -17.84 -21.27
C TRP A 95 -37.84 -19.08 -20.51
N THR A 96 -38.70 -20.10 -20.36
CA THR A 96 -38.36 -21.30 -19.57
C THR A 96 -37.22 -22.10 -20.18
N LEU A 97 -37.06 -22.04 -21.50
CA LEU A 97 -35.92 -22.62 -22.22
C LEU A 97 -34.73 -21.66 -22.25
N TYR A 98 -34.98 -20.35 -22.30
CA TYR A 98 -33.95 -19.32 -22.39
C TYR A 98 -33.12 -19.16 -21.09
N GLU A 99 -33.79 -19.07 -19.94
CA GLU A 99 -33.18 -18.85 -18.62
C GLU A 99 -32.06 -19.86 -18.25
N PRO A 100 -32.30 -21.18 -18.32
CA PRO A 100 -31.26 -22.14 -17.96
C PRO A 100 -30.09 -22.10 -18.94
N MET A 101 -30.33 -21.77 -20.21
CA MET A 101 -29.27 -21.66 -21.22
C MET A 101 -28.36 -20.47 -20.91
N ILE A 102 -28.90 -19.27 -20.75
CA ILE A 102 -28.05 -18.09 -20.48
C ILE A 102 -27.32 -18.19 -19.13
N THR A 103 -27.91 -18.86 -18.14
CA THR A 103 -27.33 -18.97 -16.80
C THR A 103 -26.28 -20.08 -16.70
N ARG A 104 -26.55 -21.28 -17.23
CA ARG A 104 -25.64 -22.44 -17.09
C ARG A 104 -24.47 -22.40 -18.05
N VAL A 105 -24.62 -21.73 -19.20
CA VAL A 105 -23.53 -21.60 -20.18
C VAL A 105 -22.34 -20.85 -19.59
N VAL A 106 -22.54 -19.95 -18.61
CA VAL A 106 -21.44 -19.29 -17.89
C VAL A 106 -20.51 -20.31 -17.23
N ALA A 107 -21.08 -21.27 -16.50
CA ALA A 107 -20.31 -22.31 -15.82
C ALA A 107 -19.61 -23.23 -16.82
N GLN A 108 -20.32 -23.63 -17.88
CA GLN A 108 -19.75 -24.50 -18.92
C GLN A 108 -18.59 -23.84 -19.66
N LEU A 109 -18.74 -22.59 -20.10
CA LEU A 109 -17.66 -21.85 -20.78
C LEU A 109 -16.42 -21.64 -19.91
N GLY A 110 -16.57 -21.75 -18.58
CA GLY A 110 -15.46 -21.78 -17.63
C GLY A 110 -14.57 -23.02 -17.81
N ASP A 111 -15.14 -24.15 -18.23
CA ASP A 111 -14.44 -25.39 -18.53
C ASP A 111 -13.78 -25.32 -19.92
N LYS A 112 -12.60 -24.72 -19.96
CA LYS A 112 -11.88 -24.44 -21.23
C LYS A 112 -11.56 -25.69 -22.05
N HIS A 113 -11.41 -26.86 -21.40
CA HIS A 113 -11.17 -28.12 -22.09
C HIS A 113 -12.33 -28.55 -22.97
N LEU A 114 -13.56 -28.23 -22.55
CA LEU A 114 -14.73 -28.60 -23.33
C LEU A 114 -14.74 -27.88 -24.69
N PHE A 115 -14.30 -26.62 -24.72
CA PHE A 115 -14.38 -25.75 -25.89
C PHE A 115 -13.09 -25.65 -26.72
N CYS A 116 -12.04 -26.42 -26.39
CA CYS A 116 -10.74 -26.29 -27.05
C CYS A 116 -10.78 -26.60 -28.56
N GLY A 117 -11.75 -27.41 -29.02
CA GLY A 117 -11.94 -27.78 -30.43
C GLY A 117 -12.85 -26.85 -31.22
N ALA A 118 -13.55 -25.90 -30.59
CA ALA A 118 -14.62 -25.09 -31.19
C ALA A 118 -14.25 -23.59 -31.23
N SER A 119 -13.03 -23.29 -31.70
CA SER A 119 -12.49 -21.92 -31.68
C SER A 119 -13.25 -20.97 -32.62
N THR A 120 -13.63 -21.44 -33.81
CA THR A 120 -14.35 -20.63 -34.82
C THR A 120 -15.77 -20.32 -34.36
N GLU A 121 -16.44 -21.30 -33.77
CA GLU A 121 -17.78 -21.18 -33.21
C GLU A 121 -17.79 -20.24 -32.00
N LEU A 122 -16.75 -20.30 -31.16
CA LEU A 122 -16.60 -19.36 -30.04
C LEU A 122 -16.40 -17.91 -30.50
N GLU A 123 -15.67 -17.69 -31.60
CA GLU A 123 -15.54 -16.36 -32.21
C GLU A 123 -16.87 -15.83 -32.74
N ARG A 124 -17.65 -16.68 -33.42
CA ARG A 124 -19.01 -16.35 -33.90
C ARG A 124 -19.93 -16.02 -32.74
N PHE A 125 -19.98 -16.89 -31.73
CA PHE A 125 -20.78 -16.70 -30.52
C PHE A 125 -20.46 -15.37 -29.82
N ARG A 126 -19.18 -15.05 -29.64
CA ARG A 126 -18.74 -13.77 -29.06
C ARG A 126 -19.19 -12.58 -29.91
N THR A 127 -19.08 -12.67 -31.24
CA THR A 127 -19.50 -11.61 -32.16
C THR A 127 -21.02 -11.38 -32.07
N ALA A 128 -21.81 -12.47 -32.07
CA ALA A 128 -23.25 -12.42 -31.90
C ALA A 128 -23.64 -11.80 -30.55
N LEU A 129 -23.01 -12.24 -29.45
CA LEU A 129 -23.25 -11.71 -28.10
C LEU A 129 -22.93 -10.21 -28.00
N CYS A 130 -21.76 -9.77 -28.47
CA CYS A 130 -21.41 -8.35 -28.50
C CYS A 130 -22.36 -7.54 -29.41
N GLY A 131 -22.85 -8.13 -30.49
CA GLY A 131 -23.87 -7.53 -31.35
C GLY A 131 -25.21 -7.35 -30.63
N TRP A 132 -25.71 -8.39 -29.96
CA TRP A 132 -26.96 -8.36 -29.21
C TRP A 132 -26.90 -7.39 -28.05
N ILE A 133 -25.78 -7.33 -27.33
CA ILE A 133 -25.61 -6.40 -26.22
C ILE A 133 -25.63 -4.95 -26.71
N ARG A 134 -24.83 -4.60 -27.73
CA ARG A 134 -24.75 -3.22 -28.24
C ARG A 134 -26.02 -2.72 -28.91
N THR A 135 -26.75 -3.62 -29.58
CA THR A 135 -28.01 -3.26 -30.26
C THR A 135 -29.21 -3.26 -29.31
N GLY A 136 -29.04 -3.73 -28.06
CA GLY A 136 -30.13 -3.88 -27.10
C GLY A 136 -31.14 -4.97 -27.46
N ARG A 137 -30.86 -5.79 -28.48
CA ARG A 137 -31.80 -6.79 -29.03
C ARG A 137 -31.81 -8.13 -28.31
N LEU A 138 -31.05 -8.26 -27.23
CA LEU A 138 -31.03 -9.48 -26.45
C LEU A 138 -32.42 -9.76 -25.85
N ALA A 139 -32.91 -10.98 -26.05
CA ALA A 139 -34.22 -11.45 -25.61
C ALA A 139 -35.42 -10.64 -26.15
N ASP A 140 -35.28 -9.92 -27.27
CA ASP A 140 -36.41 -9.22 -27.94
C ASP A 140 -37.52 -10.18 -28.41
N THR A 141 -37.15 -11.42 -28.72
CA THR A 141 -38.07 -12.45 -29.22
C THR A 141 -38.87 -13.14 -28.11
N VAL A 142 -38.49 -12.96 -26.84
CA VAL A 142 -39.10 -13.64 -25.69
C VAL A 142 -40.34 -12.88 -25.25
N GLY A 143 -41.51 -13.43 -25.54
CA GLY A 143 -42.81 -12.81 -25.21
C GLY A 143 -43.27 -13.04 -23.77
N ASN A 144 -42.78 -14.09 -23.11
CA ASN A 144 -43.26 -14.57 -21.81
C ASN A 144 -42.26 -14.28 -20.66
N LEU A 145 -41.87 -13.02 -20.49
CA LEU A 145 -40.97 -12.66 -19.37
C LEU A 145 -41.74 -12.76 -18.03
N PRO A 146 -41.23 -13.46 -17.01
CA PRO A 146 -41.86 -13.50 -15.69
C PRO A 146 -42.03 -12.08 -15.13
N THR A 147 -43.14 -11.82 -14.43
CA THR A 147 -43.45 -10.50 -13.84
C THR A 147 -42.41 -10.02 -12.82
N THR A 148 -41.57 -10.93 -12.31
CA THR A 148 -40.48 -10.66 -11.37
C THR A 148 -39.18 -10.20 -12.03
N MET A 149 -38.98 -10.47 -13.34
CA MET A 149 -37.71 -10.23 -14.01
C MET A 149 -37.81 -9.10 -15.01
N ARG A 150 -36.82 -8.22 -15.02
CA ARG A 150 -36.73 -7.10 -15.96
C ARG A 150 -35.72 -7.44 -17.05
N ARG A 151 -35.82 -6.75 -18.18
CA ARG A 151 -34.83 -6.87 -19.27
C ARG A 151 -33.40 -6.64 -18.76
N ALA A 152 -33.19 -5.71 -17.82
CA ALA A 152 -31.89 -5.45 -17.21
C ALA A 152 -31.24 -6.71 -16.60
N ASP A 153 -32.02 -7.60 -15.99
CA ASP A 153 -31.51 -8.81 -15.35
C ASP A 153 -30.96 -9.82 -16.38
N VAL A 154 -31.59 -9.89 -17.57
CA VAL A 154 -31.10 -10.71 -18.69
C VAL A 154 -29.71 -10.24 -19.15
N PHE A 155 -29.51 -8.93 -19.22
CA PHE A 155 -28.21 -8.37 -19.59
C PHE A 155 -27.15 -8.58 -18.51
N VAL A 156 -27.51 -8.66 -17.22
CA VAL A 156 -26.55 -9.06 -16.16
C VAL A 156 -25.96 -10.44 -16.49
N HIS A 157 -26.78 -11.42 -16.89
CA HIS A 157 -26.28 -12.72 -17.32
C HIS A 157 -25.44 -12.65 -18.61
N ALA A 158 -25.79 -11.80 -19.56
CA ALA A 158 -25.00 -11.59 -20.78
C ALA A 158 -23.59 -11.01 -20.48
N TYR A 159 -23.48 -10.07 -19.54
CA TYR A 159 -22.19 -9.54 -19.11
C TYR A 159 -21.37 -10.56 -18.30
N ARG A 160 -22.03 -11.45 -17.53
CA ARG A 160 -21.36 -12.61 -16.91
C ARG A 160 -20.76 -13.55 -17.95
N LEU A 161 -21.49 -13.86 -19.03
CA LEU A 161 -20.96 -14.63 -20.17
C LEU A 161 -19.75 -13.93 -20.80
N LEU A 162 -19.85 -12.63 -21.05
CA LEU A 162 -18.75 -11.84 -21.61
C LEU A 162 -17.51 -11.88 -20.70
N THR A 163 -17.70 -11.90 -19.39
CA THR A 163 -16.61 -11.99 -18.40
C THR A 163 -15.83 -13.30 -18.54
N VAL A 164 -16.53 -14.43 -18.71
CA VAL A 164 -15.88 -15.74 -18.91
C VAL A 164 -15.16 -15.82 -20.25
N LEU A 165 -15.73 -15.19 -21.30
CA LEU A 165 -15.10 -15.09 -22.61
C LEU A 165 -13.75 -14.36 -22.59
N ILE A 166 -13.54 -13.40 -21.69
CA ILE A 166 -12.22 -12.74 -21.53
C ILE A 166 -11.10 -13.77 -21.31
N SER A 167 -11.38 -14.85 -20.58
CA SER A 167 -10.39 -15.89 -20.34
C SER A 167 -9.94 -16.58 -21.65
N HIS A 168 -10.79 -16.62 -22.68
CA HIS A 168 -10.53 -17.21 -23.99
C HIS A 168 -9.81 -16.24 -24.96
N LYS A 169 -9.22 -15.15 -24.45
CA LYS A 169 -8.56 -14.07 -25.24
C LYS A 169 -7.61 -14.51 -26.35
N ARG A 170 -6.97 -15.69 -26.24
CA ARG A 170 -6.01 -16.17 -27.24
C ARG A 170 -6.65 -16.60 -28.55
N ILE A 171 -7.93 -16.96 -28.50
CA ILE A 171 -8.72 -17.28 -29.70
C ILE A 171 -9.05 -15.98 -30.43
N PHE A 172 -9.28 -14.90 -29.71
CA PHE A 172 -9.75 -13.64 -30.29
C PHE A 172 -8.63 -12.77 -30.88
N ALA A 173 -8.88 -12.24 -32.08
CA ALA A 173 -8.05 -11.22 -32.69
C ALA A 173 -8.08 -9.90 -31.90
N ARG A 174 -7.12 -9.00 -32.13
CA ARG A 174 -7.01 -7.74 -31.37
C ARG A 174 -8.26 -6.86 -31.47
N GLN A 175 -8.81 -6.70 -32.66
CA GLN A 175 -10.06 -5.95 -32.88
C GLN A 175 -11.24 -6.55 -32.10
N GLN A 176 -11.29 -7.88 -32.05
CA GLN A 176 -12.33 -8.60 -31.32
C GLN A 176 -12.20 -8.40 -29.80
N GLN A 177 -10.98 -8.31 -29.28
CA GLN A 177 -10.72 -7.96 -27.88
C GLN A 177 -11.10 -6.51 -27.56
N ASP A 178 -10.87 -5.57 -28.48
CA ASP A 178 -11.33 -4.18 -28.34
C ASP A 178 -12.86 -4.13 -28.25
N GLU A 179 -13.58 -4.87 -29.09
CA GLU A 179 -15.05 -4.94 -29.07
C GLU A 179 -15.61 -5.43 -27.73
N ILE A 180 -14.93 -6.35 -27.05
CA ILE A 180 -15.32 -6.81 -25.71
C ILE A 180 -15.29 -5.65 -24.72
N VAL A 181 -14.19 -4.88 -24.69
CA VAL A 181 -14.05 -3.75 -23.76
C VAL A 181 -15.02 -2.61 -24.11
N VAL A 182 -15.26 -2.36 -25.40
CA VAL A 182 -16.29 -1.39 -25.85
C VAL A 182 -17.66 -1.81 -25.34
N THR A 183 -18.01 -3.09 -25.48
CA THR A 183 -19.31 -3.61 -25.03
C THR A 183 -19.46 -3.48 -23.51
N LEU A 184 -18.40 -3.76 -22.74
CA LEU A 184 -18.39 -3.56 -21.28
C LEU A 184 -18.54 -2.09 -20.89
N HIS A 185 -17.90 -1.17 -21.63
CA HIS A 185 -18.03 0.27 -21.41
C HIS A 185 -19.47 0.75 -21.66
N THR A 186 -20.11 0.31 -22.74
CA THR A 186 -21.52 0.58 -23.02
C THR A 186 -22.44 0.05 -21.91
N GLY A 187 -22.10 -1.09 -21.30
CA GLY A 187 -22.82 -1.64 -20.16
C GLY A 187 -22.80 -0.82 -18.88
N LEU A 188 -21.85 0.12 -18.75
CA LEU A 188 -21.83 1.09 -17.64
C LEU A 188 -22.85 2.23 -17.85
N GLN A 189 -23.27 2.50 -19.09
CA GLN A 189 -24.14 3.63 -19.43
C GLN A 189 -25.64 3.31 -19.33
N HIS A 190 -26.04 2.10 -19.73
CA HIS A 190 -27.46 1.80 -19.97
C HIS A 190 -28.25 1.45 -18.71
N TRP A 191 -27.74 0.54 -17.87
CA TRP A 191 -28.45 0.08 -16.67
C TRP A 191 -27.55 0.10 -15.44
N SER A 192 -28.09 0.60 -14.32
CA SER A 192 -27.37 0.61 -13.05
C SER A 192 -27.14 -0.80 -12.50
N GLN A 193 -28.02 -1.76 -12.78
CA GLN A 193 -27.87 -3.15 -12.33
C GLN A 193 -26.67 -3.85 -12.99
N THR A 194 -26.32 -3.50 -14.23
CA THR A 194 -25.20 -4.12 -14.97
C THR A 194 -23.85 -3.53 -14.61
N ALA A 195 -23.83 -2.35 -13.98
CA ALA A 195 -22.58 -1.64 -13.64
C ALA A 195 -21.64 -2.47 -12.76
N ARG A 196 -22.16 -3.13 -11.71
CA ARG A 196 -21.36 -3.99 -10.81
C ARG A 196 -20.61 -5.08 -11.59
N GLY A 197 -21.33 -5.87 -12.38
CA GLY A 197 -20.75 -6.95 -13.18
C GLY A 197 -19.74 -6.44 -14.22
N CYS A 198 -20.04 -5.31 -14.87
CA CYS A 198 -19.14 -4.69 -15.84
C CYS A 198 -17.84 -4.19 -15.19
N ILE A 199 -17.91 -3.54 -14.03
CA ILE A 199 -16.72 -3.10 -13.29
C ILE A 199 -15.86 -4.31 -12.90
N HIS A 200 -16.47 -5.37 -12.38
CA HIS A 200 -15.73 -6.59 -12.04
C HIS A 200 -15.10 -7.27 -13.26
N ALA A 201 -15.72 -7.19 -14.44
CA ALA A 201 -15.15 -7.68 -15.68
C ALA A 201 -13.98 -6.79 -16.14
N LEU A 202 -14.13 -5.47 -16.05
CA LEU A 202 -13.08 -4.50 -16.36
C LEU A 202 -11.86 -4.66 -15.45
N THR A 203 -12.04 -5.00 -14.16
CA THR A 203 -10.93 -5.32 -13.25
C THR A 203 -10.12 -6.53 -13.75
N ILE A 204 -10.76 -7.56 -14.32
CA ILE A 204 -10.03 -8.67 -14.96
C ILE A 204 -9.33 -8.18 -16.22
N CYS A 205 -10.00 -7.35 -17.03
CA CYS A 205 -9.42 -6.79 -18.26
C CYS A 205 -8.13 -6.00 -18.00
N LEU A 206 -7.97 -5.35 -16.84
CA LEU A 206 -6.73 -4.68 -16.46
C LEU A 206 -5.51 -5.60 -16.56
N HIS A 207 -5.67 -6.87 -16.15
CA HIS A 207 -4.59 -7.85 -16.16
C HIS A 207 -4.58 -8.73 -17.41
N GLU A 208 -5.75 -9.04 -17.97
CA GLU A 208 -5.87 -9.96 -19.10
C GLU A 208 -5.76 -9.28 -20.48
N LEU A 209 -6.27 -8.05 -20.61
CA LEU A 209 -6.39 -7.30 -21.88
C LEU A 209 -5.80 -5.88 -21.78
N PRO A 210 -4.49 -5.71 -21.51
CA PRO A 210 -3.89 -4.41 -21.24
C PRO A 210 -3.98 -3.42 -22.43
N LEU A 211 -3.86 -3.91 -23.67
CA LEU A 211 -3.85 -3.07 -24.88
C LEU A 211 -5.23 -2.42 -25.16
N PRO A 212 -6.35 -3.17 -25.25
CA PRO A 212 -7.69 -2.59 -25.32
C PRO A 212 -7.99 -1.63 -24.17
N MET A 213 -7.61 -2.01 -22.94
CA MET A 213 -7.85 -1.19 -21.75
C MET A 213 -7.18 0.18 -21.87
N THR A 214 -5.92 0.25 -22.30
CA THR A 214 -5.18 1.51 -22.46
C THR A 214 -5.89 2.49 -23.40
N ARG A 215 -6.56 2.00 -24.45
CA ARG A 215 -7.27 2.86 -25.44
C ARG A 215 -8.60 3.39 -24.92
N MET A 216 -9.30 2.61 -24.10
CA MET A 216 -10.63 2.96 -23.60
C MET A 216 -10.63 3.58 -22.20
N LEU A 217 -9.47 3.62 -21.54
CA LEU A 217 -9.35 3.94 -20.12
C LEU A 217 -9.94 5.31 -19.76
N THR A 218 -9.61 6.35 -20.53
CA THR A 218 -10.15 7.71 -20.32
C THR A 218 -11.68 7.72 -20.39
N GLY A 219 -12.26 7.02 -21.37
CA GLY A 219 -13.71 6.90 -21.52
C GLY A 219 -14.36 6.11 -20.39
N ILE A 220 -13.69 5.08 -19.87
CA ILE A 220 -14.16 4.29 -18.72
C ILE A 220 -14.16 5.15 -17.45
N VAL A 221 -13.04 5.81 -17.13
CA VAL A 221 -12.93 6.67 -15.94
C VAL A 221 -13.95 7.80 -15.98
N ALA A 222 -14.16 8.42 -17.15
CA ALA A 222 -15.18 9.45 -17.32
C ALA A 222 -16.59 8.91 -16.99
N GLN A 223 -16.94 7.69 -17.42
CA GLN A 223 -18.23 7.08 -17.07
C GLN A 223 -18.34 6.72 -15.59
N LEU A 224 -17.28 6.18 -14.99
CA LEU A 224 -17.25 5.88 -13.55
C LEU A 224 -17.49 7.14 -12.71
N SER A 225 -17.03 8.31 -13.17
CA SER A 225 -17.28 9.60 -12.48
C SER A 225 -18.74 10.05 -12.47
N GLN A 226 -19.58 9.52 -13.35
CA GLN A 226 -21.01 9.83 -13.41
C GLN A 226 -21.85 8.91 -12.51
N ILE A 227 -21.30 7.76 -12.08
CA ILE A 227 -22.00 6.76 -11.28
C ILE A 227 -21.87 7.12 -9.78
N MET A 228 -22.74 8.01 -9.31
CA MET A 228 -22.75 8.47 -7.92
C MET A 228 -23.73 7.72 -6.99
N SER A 229 -24.64 6.93 -7.53
CA SER A 229 -25.96 6.75 -6.93
C SER A 229 -26.11 5.61 -5.90
N THR A 230 -25.08 4.79 -5.62
CA THR A 230 -25.23 3.69 -4.65
C THR A 230 -23.92 3.28 -3.97
N GLN A 231 -23.93 3.20 -2.63
CA GLN A 231 -22.78 2.82 -1.79
C GLN A 231 -22.25 1.39 -2.05
N SER A 232 -23.09 0.49 -2.58
CA SER A 232 -22.65 -0.86 -2.95
C SER A 232 -21.81 -0.89 -4.23
N VAL A 233 -22.02 0.05 -5.15
CA VAL A 233 -21.25 0.14 -6.41
C VAL A 233 -19.96 0.92 -6.20
N SER A 234 -19.95 1.91 -5.29
CA SER A 234 -18.78 2.76 -5.02
C SER A 234 -17.56 1.95 -4.55
N VAL A 235 -17.77 0.88 -3.77
CA VAL A 235 -16.69 -0.04 -3.38
C VAL A 235 -15.96 -0.58 -4.60
N HIS A 236 -16.69 -1.14 -5.56
CA HIS A 236 -16.10 -1.76 -6.74
C HIS A 236 -15.41 -0.73 -7.64
N ILE A 237 -15.92 0.51 -7.70
CA ILE A 237 -15.29 1.62 -8.44
C ILE A 237 -13.95 1.97 -7.78
N LEU A 238 -13.91 2.15 -6.46
CA LEU A 238 -12.70 2.50 -5.73
C LEU A 238 -11.67 1.34 -5.75
N GLU A 239 -12.11 0.10 -5.65
CA GLU A 239 -11.26 -1.08 -5.81
C GLU A 239 -10.67 -1.15 -7.22
N PHE A 240 -11.46 -0.88 -8.26
CA PHE A 240 -10.99 -0.78 -9.64
C PHE A 240 -9.96 0.35 -9.81
N LEU A 241 -10.20 1.55 -9.26
CA LEU A 241 -9.24 2.65 -9.32
C LEU A 241 -7.95 2.34 -8.55
N SER A 242 -8.05 1.64 -7.42
CA SER A 242 -6.90 1.14 -6.66
C SER A 242 -6.12 0.07 -7.45
N ALA A 243 -6.81 -0.82 -8.17
CA ALA A 243 -6.22 -1.80 -9.08
C ALA A 243 -5.42 -1.13 -10.20
N LEU A 244 -6.08 -0.18 -10.85
CA LEU A 244 -5.55 0.54 -12.00
C LEU A 244 -4.27 1.30 -11.62
N ALA A 245 -4.23 1.94 -10.45
CA ALA A 245 -3.07 2.69 -9.98
C ALA A 245 -1.77 1.86 -9.92
N ARG A 246 -1.87 0.54 -9.66
CA ARG A 246 -0.74 -0.39 -9.56
C ARG A 246 -0.22 -0.91 -10.91
N THR A 247 -0.85 -0.52 -12.01
CA THR A 247 -0.47 -0.90 -13.38
C THR A 247 -0.14 0.33 -14.22
N PRO A 248 1.02 0.98 -13.98
CA PRO A 248 1.37 2.27 -14.61
C PRO A 248 1.42 2.27 -16.13
N GLN A 249 1.61 1.10 -16.74
CA GLN A 249 1.61 0.96 -18.20
C GLN A 249 0.24 1.28 -18.83
N LEU A 250 -0.86 1.09 -18.11
CA LEU A 250 -2.22 1.27 -18.65
C LEU A 250 -2.64 2.73 -18.75
N TYR A 251 -2.16 3.56 -17.83
CA TYR A 251 -2.47 5.00 -17.79
C TYR A 251 -1.30 5.87 -18.26
N ALA A 252 -0.36 5.31 -19.00
CA ALA A 252 0.77 6.04 -19.57
C ALA A 252 0.34 7.22 -20.48
N ASN A 253 -0.84 7.12 -21.09
CA ASN A 253 -1.41 8.14 -21.98
C ASN A 253 -2.33 9.14 -21.28
N PHE A 254 -2.45 9.09 -19.95
CA PHE A 254 -3.33 10.01 -19.23
C PHE A 254 -2.88 11.46 -19.36
N VAL A 255 -3.86 12.32 -19.61
CA VAL A 255 -3.69 13.77 -19.60
C VAL A 255 -4.03 14.29 -18.20
N GLU A 256 -3.65 15.53 -17.89
CA GLU A 256 -3.94 16.18 -16.61
C GLU A 256 -5.42 16.09 -16.20
N ASN A 257 -6.34 16.24 -17.14
CA ASN A 257 -7.78 16.13 -16.88
C ASN A 257 -8.19 14.71 -16.44
N ASP A 258 -7.53 13.67 -16.96
CA ASP A 258 -7.82 12.28 -16.59
C ASP A 258 -7.44 12.00 -15.14
N TYR A 259 -6.28 12.48 -14.71
CA TYR A 259 -5.87 12.41 -13.30
C TYR A 259 -6.82 13.21 -12.39
N LYS A 260 -7.25 14.41 -12.82
CA LYS A 260 -8.26 15.20 -12.08
C LYS A 260 -9.59 14.46 -11.97
N MET A 261 -10.02 13.73 -13.01
CA MET A 261 -11.23 12.89 -12.93
C MET A 261 -11.06 11.79 -11.88
N VAL A 262 -9.93 11.08 -11.85
CA VAL A 262 -9.67 10.05 -10.84
C VAL A 262 -9.72 10.62 -9.41
N PHE A 263 -9.03 11.74 -9.16
CA PHE A 263 -9.10 12.40 -7.85
C PHE A 263 -10.51 12.90 -7.54
N GLY A 264 -11.21 13.45 -8.53
CA GLY A 264 -12.59 13.92 -8.42
C GLY A 264 -13.56 12.84 -7.96
N ILE A 265 -13.45 11.62 -8.51
CA ILE A 265 -14.26 10.46 -8.09
C ILE A 265 -14.09 10.18 -6.59
N ALA A 266 -12.85 10.10 -6.12
CA ALA A 266 -12.58 9.83 -4.71
C ALA A 266 -13.09 10.96 -3.80
N LEU A 267 -12.84 12.22 -4.17
CA LEU A 267 -13.30 13.41 -3.43
C LEU A 267 -14.82 13.49 -3.34
N GLN A 268 -15.52 13.09 -4.41
CA GLN A 268 -16.97 13.08 -4.47
C GLN A 268 -17.58 12.04 -3.51
N TYR A 269 -16.96 10.86 -3.38
CA TYR A 269 -17.39 9.87 -2.38
C TYR A 269 -17.09 10.33 -0.94
N ILE A 270 -15.97 11.02 -0.70
CA ILE A 270 -15.68 11.62 0.61
C ILE A 270 -16.76 12.65 0.96
N LYS A 271 -17.09 13.55 0.02
CA LYS A 271 -18.15 14.55 0.20
C LYS A 271 -19.50 13.91 0.47
N TYR A 272 -19.87 12.87 -0.28
CA TYR A 272 -21.13 12.16 -0.10
C TYR A 272 -21.22 11.53 1.29
N ASN A 273 -20.18 10.80 1.73
CA ASN A 273 -20.15 10.16 3.04
C ASN A 273 -20.23 11.18 4.18
N ASN A 274 -19.43 12.26 4.11
CA ASN A 274 -19.47 13.34 5.09
C ASN A 274 -20.85 14.01 5.17
N ALA A 275 -21.52 14.20 4.04
CA ALA A 275 -22.89 14.74 4.00
C ALA A 275 -23.90 13.79 4.66
N THR A 276 -23.79 12.48 4.43
CA THR A 276 -24.63 11.47 5.09
C THR A 276 -24.41 11.46 6.61
N LEU A 277 -23.15 11.53 7.06
CA LEU A 277 -22.82 11.62 8.49
C LEU A 277 -23.35 12.91 9.13
N ALA A 278 -23.27 14.05 8.42
CA ALA A 278 -23.75 15.33 8.90
C ALA A 278 -25.28 15.41 8.99
N ALA A 279 -26.00 14.73 8.10
CA ALA A 279 -27.46 14.71 8.09
C ALA A 279 -28.07 13.92 9.26
N GLY A 280 -27.28 13.14 10.02
CA GLY A 280 -27.79 12.27 11.09
C GLY A 280 -28.79 11.21 10.60
N GLU A 281 -28.97 11.08 9.28
CA GLU A 281 -29.88 10.11 8.68
C GLU A 281 -29.18 8.76 8.65
N GLN A 282 -29.64 7.86 9.54
CA GLN A 282 -29.49 6.42 9.33
C GLN A 282 -29.95 6.08 7.89
N PRO A 283 -29.29 5.15 7.19
CA PRO A 283 -29.66 4.80 5.82
C PRO A 283 -31.12 4.33 5.80
N ARG A 284 -32.00 5.09 5.14
CA ARG A 284 -33.38 4.62 4.91
C ARG A 284 -33.31 3.36 4.03
N PRO A 285 -33.89 2.22 4.45
CA PRO A 285 -34.01 1.07 3.59
C PRO A 285 -34.84 1.46 2.36
N GLY A 286 -34.31 1.16 1.17
CA GLY A 286 -35.01 1.35 -0.08
C GLY A 286 -36.39 0.70 -0.03
N LEU A 287 -37.40 1.43 -0.48
CA LEU A 287 -38.78 1.00 -0.56
C LEU A 287 -38.91 -0.19 -1.52
N GLY A 288 -38.99 -1.41 -1.00
CA GLY A 288 -39.20 -2.61 -1.80
C GLY A 288 -39.07 -3.92 -1.03
N SER A 289 -40.09 -4.26 -0.25
CA SER A 289 -40.62 -5.63 -0.01
C SER A 289 -41.25 -5.71 1.38
N THR A 290 -42.56 -5.44 1.45
CA THR A 290 -43.43 -5.93 2.51
C THR A 290 -43.60 -7.44 2.37
N ILE A 291 -43.44 -8.20 3.47
CA ILE A 291 -44.30 -9.31 3.94
C ILE A 291 -43.55 -10.13 5.01
N GLY A 292 -44.18 -10.30 6.18
CA GLY A 292 -43.95 -11.47 7.06
C GLY A 292 -43.34 -11.21 8.44
N ALA A 293 -44.05 -10.51 9.33
CA ALA A 293 -43.77 -10.57 10.76
C ALA A 293 -44.21 -11.94 11.31
N GLY A 294 -43.24 -12.78 11.70
CA GLY A 294 -43.45 -14.04 12.41
C GLY A 294 -42.45 -14.15 13.56
N THR A 295 -42.97 -14.16 14.78
CA THR A 295 -42.25 -14.32 16.05
C THR A 295 -41.37 -15.56 16.08
N SER A 296 -40.08 -15.41 16.41
CA SER A 296 -39.32 -16.46 17.11
C SER A 296 -38.24 -15.84 18.00
N ASN A 297 -38.34 -16.15 19.30
CA ASN A 297 -37.27 -15.99 20.28
C ASN A 297 -36.21 -17.06 20.00
N GLY A 298 -34.98 -16.62 19.74
CA GLY A 298 -33.81 -17.49 19.64
C GLY A 298 -32.56 -16.63 19.54
N ALA A 299 -31.68 -16.70 20.53
CA ALA A 299 -30.42 -15.98 20.56
C ALA A 299 -29.54 -16.39 19.36
N ALA A 300 -29.35 -15.48 18.42
CA ALA A 300 -28.30 -15.55 17.41
C ALA A 300 -27.56 -14.21 17.42
N ASN A 301 -26.33 -14.23 17.95
CA ASN A 301 -25.39 -13.10 17.96
C ASN A 301 -24.87 -12.85 16.53
N GLY A 302 -25.74 -12.42 15.61
CA GLY A 302 -25.34 -11.86 14.32
C GLY A 302 -25.38 -10.33 14.40
N PRO A 303 -24.44 -9.61 13.77
CA PRO A 303 -24.54 -8.16 13.63
C PRO A 303 -25.83 -7.78 12.91
N SER A 304 -26.46 -6.68 13.34
CA SER A 304 -27.67 -6.18 12.68
C SER A 304 -27.34 -5.67 11.27
N SER A 305 -28.34 -5.65 10.36
CA SER A 305 -28.15 -5.15 8.98
C SER A 305 -27.53 -3.75 8.92
N ASP A 306 -27.81 -2.93 9.93
CA ASP A 306 -27.38 -1.54 10.03
C ASP A 306 -25.88 -1.44 10.36
N GLU A 307 -25.34 -2.35 11.17
CA GLU A 307 -23.91 -2.41 11.49
C GLU A 307 -23.07 -2.75 10.25
N SER A 308 -23.58 -3.66 9.41
CA SER A 308 -22.92 -4.03 8.15
C SER A 308 -22.92 -2.86 7.14
N GLN A 309 -24.00 -2.09 7.06
CA GLN A 309 -24.08 -0.90 6.21
C GLN A 309 -23.14 0.21 6.69
N HIS A 310 -23.02 0.39 8.00
CA HIS A 310 -22.08 1.35 8.59
C HIS A 310 -20.62 0.95 8.34
N ALA A 311 -20.27 -0.32 8.53
CA ALA A 311 -18.94 -0.84 8.20
C ALA A 311 -18.60 -0.62 6.72
N LEU A 312 -19.56 -0.84 5.82
CA LEU A 312 -19.40 -0.57 4.40
C LEU A 312 -19.14 0.92 4.12
N ALA A 313 -19.82 1.83 4.83
CA ALA A 313 -19.64 3.28 4.64
C ALA A 313 -18.23 3.70 5.04
N GLN A 314 -17.76 3.22 6.20
CA GLN A 314 -16.40 3.46 6.65
C GLN A 314 -15.37 2.88 5.69
N TYR A 315 -15.61 1.69 5.15
CA TYR A 315 -14.71 1.08 4.17
C TYR A 315 -14.59 1.91 2.88
N VAL A 316 -15.72 2.41 2.34
CA VAL A 316 -15.72 3.30 1.18
C VAL A 316 -14.91 4.57 1.46
N LEU A 317 -15.04 5.15 2.65
CA LEU A 317 -14.28 6.34 3.05
C LEU A 317 -12.77 6.05 3.08
N VAL A 318 -12.36 4.97 3.75
CA VAL A 318 -10.96 4.54 3.82
C VAL A 318 -10.39 4.29 2.43
N LEU A 319 -11.12 3.59 1.56
CA LEU A 319 -10.70 3.35 0.18
C LEU A 319 -10.58 4.65 -0.63
N ALA A 320 -11.45 5.63 -0.44
CA ALA A 320 -11.38 6.89 -1.18
C ALA A 320 -10.08 7.65 -0.88
N TYR A 321 -9.70 7.76 0.40
CA TYR A 321 -8.41 8.35 0.79
C TYR A 321 -7.22 7.51 0.32
N HIS A 322 -7.34 6.19 0.33
CA HIS A 322 -6.31 5.27 -0.20
C HIS A 322 -6.08 5.48 -1.70
N VAL A 323 -7.16 5.62 -2.49
CA VAL A 323 -7.11 5.91 -3.92
C VAL A 323 -6.39 7.23 -4.17
N ILE A 324 -6.74 8.31 -3.46
CA ILE A 324 -6.03 9.61 -3.57
C ILE A 324 -4.53 9.42 -3.30
N THR A 325 -4.19 8.67 -2.24
CA THR A 325 -2.81 8.46 -1.82
C THR A 325 -1.99 7.69 -2.85
N ILE A 326 -2.47 6.52 -3.31
CA ILE A 326 -1.74 5.71 -4.29
C ILE A 326 -1.60 6.47 -5.61
N TRP A 327 -2.67 7.09 -6.11
CA TRP A 327 -2.58 7.84 -7.37
C TRP A 327 -1.63 9.02 -7.28
N PHE A 328 -1.63 9.75 -6.16
CA PHE A 328 -0.70 10.86 -5.96
C PHE A 328 0.76 10.41 -5.92
N ILE A 329 1.05 9.27 -5.27
CA ILE A 329 2.40 8.70 -5.23
C ILE A 329 2.80 8.11 -6.59
N SER A 330 1.85 7.57 -7.37
CA SER A 330 2.12 7.05 -8.72
C SER A 330 2.42 8.14 -9.74
N LEU A 331 2.02 9.40 -9.50
CA LEU A 331 2.38 10.52 -10.36
C LEU A 331 3.89 10.76 -10.38
N ARG A 332 4.38 11.23 -11.53
CA ARG A 332 5.75 11.73 -11.67
C ARG A 332 5.96 12.94 -10.74
N LEU A 333 7.10 12.96 -10.04
CA LEU A 333 7.48 14.03 -9.11
C LEU A 333 7.20 15.46 -9.61
N PRO A 334 7.64 15.89 -10.82
CA PRO A 334 7.43 17.28 -11.26
C PRO A 334 5.95 17.64 -11.52
N ASP A 335 5.09 16.64 -11.75
CA ASP A 335 3.69 16.83 -12.07
C ASP A 335 2.81 16.90 -10.81
N ARG A 336 3.23 16.30 -9.69
CA ARG A 336 2.45 16.20 -8.43
C ARG A 336 1.92 17.55 -7.96
N ARG A 337 2.75 18.60 -8.00
CA ARG A 337 2.39 19.96 -7.58
C ARG A 337 1.17 20.54 -8.30
N LYS A 338 0.94 20.17 -9.56
CA LYS A 338 -0.20 20.66 -10.37
C LYS A 338 -1.54 20.21 -9.82
N PHE A 339 -1.56 19.07 -9.12
CA PHE A 339 -2.78 18.46 -8.61
C PHE A 339 -3.06 18.81 -7.14
N VAL A 340 -2.06 19.29 -6.39
CA VAL A 340 -2.22 19.59 -4.96
C VAL A 340 -3.35 20.60 -4.73
N SER A 341 -3.36 21.71 -5.47
CA SER A 341 -4.40 22.75 -5.31
C SER A 341 -5.80 22.19 -5.57
N PHE A 342 -5.96 21.36 -6.59
CA PHE A 342 -7.23 20.69 -6.91
C PHE A 342 -7.67 19.74 -5.79
N ILE A 343 -6.75 18.92 -5.27
CA ILE A 343 -7.06 17.96 -4.19
C ILE A 343 -7.39 18.69 -2.89
N VAL A 344 -6.58 19.69 -2.50
CA VAL A 344 -6.80 20.49 -1.29
C VAL A 344 -8.16 21.17 -1.34
N ARG A 345 -8.47 21.89 -2.42
CA ARG A 345 -9.77 22.55 -2.59
C ARG A 345 -10.92 21.54 -2.51
N GLY A 346 -10.78 20.39 -3.17
CA GLY A 346 -11.77 19.32 -3.12
C GLY A 346 -12.00 18.76 -1.72
N LEU A 347 -10.93 18.59 -0.94
CA LEU A 347 -11.01 18.15 0.46
C LEU A 347 -11.68 19.21 1.34
N LEU A 348 -11.37 20.50 1.16
CA LEU A 348 -11.99 21.58 1.92
C LEU A 348 -13.49 21.65 1.63
N LEU A 349 -13.90 21.63 0.36
CA LEU A 349 -15.30 21.59 -0.06
C LEU A 349 -16.06 20.35 0.45
N ALA A 350 -15.37 19.23 0.66
CA ALA A 350 -15.96 18.02 1.23
C ALA A 350 -16.14 18.10 2.76
N ASN A 351 -15.49 19.05 3.42
CA ASN A 351 -15.56 19.28 4.87
C ASN A 351 -16.33 20.54 5.26
N GLU A 352 -16.71 21.39 4.30
CA GLU A 352 -17.67 22.47 4.52
C GLU A 352 -18.99 21.88 5.01
N ARG A 353 -19.20 21.89 6.33
CA ARG A 353 -20.47 21.49 6.93
C ARG A 353 -21.55 22.40 6.38
N SER A 354 -22.49 21.83 5.63
CA SER A 354 -23.71 22.48 5.19
C SER A 354 -24.58 22.85 6.40
N GLY A 355 -24.26 23.94 7.12
CA GLY A 355 -25.08 24.42 8.25
C GLY A 355 -24.34 25.27 9.28
N GLU A 356 -24.53 26.59 9.19
CA GLU A 356 -24.78 27.53 10.31
C GLU A 356 -23.96 27.45 11.61
N ASN A 357 -22.63 27.34 11.54
CA ASN A 357 -21.78 27.77 12.65
C ASN A 357 -20.65 28.68 12.15
N ALA A 358 -21.03 29.83 11.60
CA ALA A 358 -20.14 30.88 11.08
C ALA A 358 -19.32 31.62 12.17
N GLY A 359 -19.25 31.09 13.40
CA GLY A 359 -18.50 31.67 14.52
C GLY A 359 -17.38 30.80 15.09
N GLY A 360 -17.27 29.53 14.67
CA GLY A 360 -16.20 28.62 15.09
C GLY A 360 -15.34 28.24 13.89
N GLY A 361 -14.01 28.33 14.00
CA GLY A 361 -13.09 28.03 12.90
C GLY A 361 -13.35 26.67 12.24
N MET A 362 -13.02 26.55 10.95
CA MET A 362 -13.18 25.32 10.17
C MET A 362 -12.39 24.17 10.82
N GLU A 363 -13.06 23.30 11.58
CA GLU A 363 -12.46 22.06 12.10
C GLU A 363 -12.47 21.00 11.00
N LEU A 364 -11.30 20.75 10.42
CA LEU A 364 -11.10 19.70 9.41
C LEU A 364 -11.17 18.32 10.06
N ASP A 365 -11.78 17.36 9.35
CA ASP A 365 -11.73 15.96 9.74
C ASP A 365 -10.28 15.45 9.89
N GLU A 366 -10.07 14.52 10.82
CA GLU A 366 -8.75 13.97 11.12
C GLU A 366 -8.15 13.24 9.91
N GLN A 367 -8.97 12.57 9.10
CA GLN A 367 -8.50 11.87 7.90
C GLN A 367 -8.14 12.85 6.78
N THR A 368 -8.84 13.99 6.70
CA THR A 368 -8.43 15.09 5.82
C THR A 368 -7.09 15.68 6.26
N GLN A 369 -6.88 15.89 7.57
CA GLN A 369 -5.61 16.40 8.08
C GLN A 369 -4.42 15.48 7.77
N THR A 370 -4.58 14.16 7.91
CA THR A 370 -3.52 13.20 7.55
C THR A 370 -3.29 13.12 6.05
N CYS A 371 -4.34 13.27 5.23
CA CYS A 371 -4.21 13.35 3.77
C CYS A 371 -3.41 14.59 3.33
N LEU A 372 -3.68 15.76 3.92
CA LEU A 372 -2.92 16.99 3.66
C LEU A 372 -1.44 16.83 4.05
N ASP A 373 -1.15 16.18 5.18
CA ASP A 373 0.22 15.88 5.59
C ASP A 373 0.94 14.91 4.64
N MET A 374 0.21 13.90 4.15
CA MET A 374 0.71 12.97 3.12
C MET A 374 1.06 13.71 1.82
N LEU A 375 0.20 14.62 1.34
CA LEU A 375 0.48 15.45 0.17
C LEU A 375 1.76 16.28 0.37
N ALA A 376 1.91 16.92 1.54
CA ALA A 376 3.09 17.71 1.88
C ALA A 376 4.38 16.88 1.88
N ARG A 377 4.33 15.64 2.38
CA ARG A 377 5.50 14.74 2.41
C ARG A 377 5.94 14.32 1.01
N TYR A 378 5.00 13.93 0.16
CA TYR A 378 5.29 13.32 -1.14
C TYR A 378 5.24 14.29 -2.33
N ALA A 379 4.93 15.58 -2.12
CA ALA A 379 4.88 16.55 -3.22
C ALA A 379 6.22 16.73 -3.93
N PHE A 380 7.33 16.72 -3.20
CA PHE A 380 8.66 17.08 -3.72
C PHE A 380 9.68 15.93 -3.71
N ALA A 381 9.43 14.86 -2.94
CA ALA A 381 10.37 13.74 -2.83
C ALA A 381 9.66 12.41 -2.50
N ASN A 382 10.34 11.29 -2.76
CA ASN A 382 9.91 9.92 -2.41
C ASN A 382 10.75 9.34 -1.26
N CYS A 383 11.12 10.17 -0.29
CA CYS A 383 11.93 9.73 0.84
C CYS A 383 11.19 8.70 1.69
N SER A 384 11.92 7.72 2.24
CA SER A 384 11.37 6.72 3.14
C SER A 384 10.64 7.37 4.33
N PRO A 385 9.51 6.82 4.78
CA PRO A 385 8.82 7.28 5.98
C PRO A 385 9.63 7.08 7.28
N LYS A 386 10.56 6.11 7.27
CA LYS A 386 11.44 5.76 8.39
C LYS A 386 12.85 6.30 8.14
N THR A 387 13.46 6.87 9.17
CA THR A 387 14.83 7.38 9.11
C THR A 387 15.85 6.29 9.42
N GLU A 388 16.89 6.20 8.60
CA GLU A 388 18.05 5.35 8.87
C GLU A 388 19.19 6.22 9.39
N ARG A 389 19.61 5.99 10.64
CA ARG A 389 20.71 6.75 11.23
C ARG A 389 22.04 6.36 10.58
N SER A 390 22.71 7.36 10.01
CA SER A 390 24.05 7.20 9.45
C SER A 390 25.07 6.80 10.52
N PHE A 391 26.20 6.23 10.10
CA PHE A 391 27.30 5.91 11.00
C PHE A 391 27.78 7.13 11.80
N ILE A 392 27.90 8.29 11.13
CA ILE A 392 28.30 9.56 11.76
C ILE A 392 27.32 9.96 12.86
N SER A 393 26.01 9.88 12.58
CA SER A 393 24.98 10.16 13.59
C SER A 393 25.13 9.24 14.79
N LYS A 394 25.32 7.94 14.58
CA LYS A 394 25.51 6.95 15.67
C LYS A 394 26.80 7.20 16.48
N ALA A 395 27.87 7.64 15.82
CA ALA A 395 29.17 7.85 16.46
C ALA A 395 29.25 9.17 17.24
N LEU A 396 28.65 10.24 16.71
CA LEU A 396 28.75 11.59 17.29
C LEU A 396 27.61 11.95 18.25
N LEU A 397 26.43 11.35 18.08
CA LEU A 397 25.21 11.69 18.84
C LEU A 397 24.82 10.59 19.84
N ASP A 398 25.77 10.21 20.69
CA ASP A 398 25.50 9.35 21.85
C ASP A 398 24.64 10.12 22.88
N PRO A 399 23.49 9.56 23.33
CA PRO A 399 22.61 10.21 24.32
C PRO A 399 23.33 10.73 25.57
N ALA A 400 24.45 10.12 25.99
CA ALA A 400 25.23 10.58 27.13
C ALA A 400 25.97 11.92 26.90
N ARG A 401 26.28 12.24 25.64
CA ARG A 401 27.09 13.40 25.24
C ARG A 401 26.31 14.48 24.49
N THR A 402 25.00 14.31 24.36
CA THR A 402 24.11 15.22 23.66
C THR A 402 23.18 15.97 24.60
N MET A 403 22.65 17.10 24.14
CA MET A 403 21.50 17.76 24.74
C MET A 403 20.34 17.70 23.75
N THR A 404 19.17 17.28 24.24
CA THR A 404 17.98 17.11 23.40
C THR A 404 16.86 18.00 23.91
N ARG A 405 16.21 18.73 23.01
CA ARG A 405 14.98 19.47 23.30
C ARG A 405 13.95 19.22 22.22
N THR A 406 12.68 19.23 22.60
CA THR A 406 11.56 18.99 21.68
C THR A 406 10.52 20.09 21.81
N TRP A 407 9.97 20.52 20.69
CA TRP A 407 8.93 21.53 20.58
C TRP A 407 7.74 20.99 19.81
N VAL A 408 6.54 21.41 20.20
CA VAL A 408 5.32 21.20 19.43
C VAL A 408 5.09 22.40 18.53
N MET A 409 4.89 22.15 17.24
CA MET A 409 4.52 23.16 16.24
C MET A 409 3.32 22.67 15.44
N GLY A 410 2.14 23.24 15.72
CA GLY A 410 0.88 22.78 15.14
C GLY A 410 0.63 21.29 15.44
N ASN A 411 0.54 20.48 14.38
CA ASN A 411 0.37 19.02 14.46
C ASN A 411 1.69 18.26 14.17
N SER A 412 2.84 18.85 14.50
CA SER A 412 4.16 18.24 14.35
C SER A 412 5.02 18.40 15.61
N LEU A 413 5.96 17.48 15.79
CA LEU A 413 6.96 17.55 16.86
C LEU A 413 8.34 17.73 16.23
N LEU A 414 9.07 18.75 16.68
CA LEU A 414 10.44 18.99 16.24
C LEU A 414 11.38 18.75 17.41
N THR A 415 12.30 17.81 17.25
CA THR A 415 13.36 17.51 18.22
C THR A 415 14.71 17.93 17.67
N VAL A 416 15.47 18.68 18.45
CA VAL A 416 16.87 18.99 18.15
C VAL A 416 17.75 18.28 19.18
N CYS A 417 18.69 17.50 18.70
CA CYS A 417 19.72 16.80 19.48
C CYS A 417 21.08 17.39 19.12
N ALA A 418 21.68 18.19 20.00
CA ALA A 418 22.98 18.84 19.74
C ALA A 418 24.10 18.14 20.51
N ALA A 419 25.24 17.90 19.84
CA ALA A 419 26.46 17.43 20.48
C ALA A 419 27.09 18.56 21.32
N ARG A 420 27.62 18.21 22.49
CA ARG A 420 28.12 19.22 23.45
C ARG A 420 29.40 19.94 23.03
N SER A 421 30.20 19.45 22.07
CA SER A 421 31.55 19.98 21.84
C SER A 421 32.05 19.98 20.39
N THR A 422 31.21 19.61 19.41
CA THR A 422 31.66 19.39 18.02
C THR A 422 30.84 20.16 16.98
N GLY A 423 29.89 20.99 17.42
CA GLY A 423 29.01 21.77 16.54
C GLY A 423 28.02 20.94 15.71
N TRP A 424 27.99 19.62 15.87
CA TRP A 424 27.05 18.73 15.20
C TRP A 424 25.70 18.68 15.91
N ALA A 425 24.62 18.61 15.15
CA ALA A 425 23.28 18.38 15.68
C ALA A 425 22.42 17.56 14.72
N GLU A 426 21.45 16.84 15.26
CA GLU A 426 20.38 16.17 14.51
C GLU A 426 19.07 16.93 14.74
N ILE A 427 18.43 17.37 13.64
CA ILE A 427 17.10 17.96 13.64
C ILE A 427 16.13 16.91 13.13
N CYS A 428 15.20 16.48 13.98
CA CYS A 428 14.22 15.44 13.69
C CYS A 428 12.80 16.04 13.72
N VAL A 429 12.10 15.97 12.61
CA VAL A 429 10.72 16.43 12.45
C VAL A 429 9.81 15.21 12.37
N ARG A 430 8.92 15.07 13.34
CA ARG A 430 7.90 14.00 13.39
C ARG A 430 6.54 14.57 12.99
N ARG A 431 5.97 13.96 11.97
CA ARG A 431 4.62 14.23 11.45
C ARG A 431 3.80 12.94 11.43
N PRO A 432 2.46 13.03 11.26
CA PRO A 432 1.60 11.85 11.10
C PRO A 432 2.08 10.90 9.99
N SER A 433 2.43 11.43 8.82
CA SER A 433 2.93 10.69 7.63
C SER A 433 4.38 10.21 7.75
N GLY A 434 5.05 10.42 8.89
CA GLY A 434 6.35 9.84 9.19
C GLY A 434 7.36 10.82 9.77
N VAL A 435 8.63 10.41 9.76
CA VAL A 435 9.72 11.16 10.37
C VAL A 435 10.73 11.59 9.31
N ALA A 436 11.25 12.80 9.41
CA ALA A 436 12.38 13.28 8.63
C ALA A 436 13.49 13.73 9.59
N SER A 437 14.72 13.27 9.36
CA SER A 437 15.86 13.63 10.18
C SER A 437 16.97 14.21 9.32
N PHE A 438 17.57 15.30 9.79
CA PHE A 438 18.65 16.01 9.14
C PHE A 438 19.83 16.08 10.09
N LEU A 439 20.99 15.58 9.67
CA LEU A 439 22.24 15.79 10.38
C LEU A 439 22.87 17.09 9.88
N VAL A 440 23.08 18.04 10.79
CA VAL A 440 23.62 19.37 10.49
C VAL A 440 24.92 19.60 11.25
N LYS A 441 25.86 20.32 10.63
CA LYS A 441 27.07 20.83 11.27
C LYS A 441 27.00 22.35 11.26
N LEU A 442 27.14 22.97 12.43
CA LEU A 442 27.28 24.42 12.51
C LEU A 442 28.68 24.81 12.00
N GLU A 443 28.73 25.57 10.91
CA GLU A 443 30.01 26.04 10.33
C GLU A 443 30.57 27.25 11.08
N ASN A 444 29.73 27.99 11.79
CA ASN A 444 30.12 29.13 12.60
C ASN A 444 30.93 28.68 13.82
N ARG A 445 32.20 29.07 13.88
CA ARG A 445 33.11 28.74 14.99
C ARG A 445 32.65 29.34 16.31
N GLN A 446 32.63 28.54 17.36
CA GLN A 446 32.47 29.06 18.72
C GLN A 446 33.78 29.69 19.18
N LYS A 447 33.71 30.73 20.04
CA LYS A 447 34.91 31.31 20.66
C LYS A 447 35.57 30.20 21.50
N ASP A 448 36.88 30.01 21.33
CA ASP A 448 37.72 29.02 22.01
C ASP A 448 37.54 27.54 21.59
N GLU A 449 36.99 27.26 20.41
CA GLU A 449 36.83 25.90 19.89
C GLU A 449 38.19 25.30 19.44
N ALA A 450 38.64 24.26 20.13
CA ALA A 450 39.79 23.44 19.72
C ALA A 450 39.53 22.81 18.34
N PRO A 451 40.57 22.54 17.52
CA PRO A 451 40.37 21.86 16.24
C PRO A 451 39.63 20.53 16.44
N ASP A 452 38.58 20.31 15.66
CA ASP A 452 37.65 19.18 15.72
C ASP A 452 38.32 17.86 15.29
N LEU A 453 39.28 17.39 16.09
CA LEU A 453 39.97 16.10 15.92
C LEU A 453 39.04 14.90 16.21
N ALA A 454 37.91 15.12 16.88
CA ALA A 454 36.98 14.06 17.25
C ALA A 454 36.05 13.68 16.09
N SER A 455 35.62 14.63 15.26
CA SER A 455 34.81 14.32 14.07
C SER A 455 35.64 13.96 12.84
N LEU A 456 36.93 14.31 12.82
CA LEU A 456 37.86 14.02 11.71
C LEU A 456 37.91 12.53 11.34
N PRO A 457 38.09 11.57 12.28
CA PRO A 457 38.03 10.14 11.95
C PRO A 457 36.69 9.72 11.36
N ALA A 458 35.57 10.22 11.89
CA ALA A 458 34.23 9.90 11.39
C ALA A 458 33.98 10.47 9.99
N LEU A 459 34.48 11.68 9.70
CA LEU A 459 34.42 12.32 8.39
C LEU A 459 35.34 11.62 7.38
N LEU A 460 36.57 11.27 7.78
CA LEU A 460 37.51 10.53 6.94
C LEU A 460 37.00 9.12 6.61
N MET A 461 36.39 8.43 7.58
CA MET A 461 35.76 7.13 7.34
C MET A 461 34.48 7.24 6.49
N ALA A 462 33.73 8.34 6.60
CA ALA A 462 32.56 8.58 5.76
C ALA A 462 32.91 8.91 4.30
N HIS A 463 34.05 9.54 4.06
CA HIS A 463 34.60 9.81 2.72
C HIS A 463 35.51 8.69 2.19
N TRP A 464 35.72 7.60 2.96
CA TRP A 464 36.58 6.50 2.54
C TRP A 464 35.92 5.69 1.41
N ASN A 465 36.31 5.98 0.16
CA ASN A 465 35.95 5.21 -1.02
C ASN A 465 37.11 4.28 -1.39
N PRO A 466 37.02 2.95 -1.21
CA PRO A 466 38.12 2.03 -1.50
C PRO A 466 38.48 1.99 -3.00
N ASP A 467 37.57 2.39 -3.89
CA ASP A 467 37.75 2.31 -5.34
C ASP A 467 38.35 3.58 -5.98
N ALA A 468 38.64 4.63 -5.20
CA ALA A 468 39.23 5.89 -5.69
C ALA A 468 40.75 6.00 -5.46
N SER A 469 41.37 4.98 -4.85
CA SER A 469 42.80 4.98 -4.52
C SER A 469 43.70 4.32 -5.58
N ALA A 470 43.15 3.97 -6.75
CA ALA A 470 43.90 3.33 -7.82
C ALA A 470 44.36 4.28 -8.94
N ASP A 471 43.87 5.52 -9.01
CA ASP A 471 44.30 6.47 -10.06
C ASP A 471 44.32 7.91 -9.53
N SER A 472 45.49 8.35 -9.06
CA SER A 472 45.93 9.76 -9.21
C SER A 472 47.38 9.91 -8.78
N ASP A 473 48.29 9.60 -9.70
CA ASP A 473 49.60 10.23 -9.75
C ASP A 473 49.40 11.74 -10.00
N LEU A 474 49.53 12.54 -8.96
CA LEU A 474 49.70 13.99 -9.08
C LEU A 474 50.97 14.43 -8.33
N SER A 475 52.00 14.60 -9.16
CA SER A 475 53.31 15.16 -8.94
C SER A 475 53.35 16.42 -8.06
N LEU A 476 54.08 16.32 -6.95
CA LEU A 476 54.55 17.45 -6.14
C LEU A 476 55.72 18.15 -6.85
N HIS A 477 55.56 19.43 -7.17
CA HIS A 477 56.67 20.34 -7.49
C HIS A 477 56.61 21.60 -6.61
N GLY A 478 57.58 21.67 -5.69
CA GLY A 478 58.45 22.81 -5.45
C GLY A 478 57.85 24.18 -5.10
N ALA A 479 57.90 24.53 -3.81
CA ALA A 479 58.20 25.91 -3.40
C ALA A 479 59.13 25.88 -2.18
N SER A 480 60.35 26.38 -2.39
CA SER A 480 61.41 26.48 -1.39
C SER A 480 61.08 27.57 -0.37
N ALA A 481 61.28 27.29 0.92
CA ALA A 481 61.44 28.34 1.93
C ALA A 481 62.56 27.94 2.90
N SER A 482 63.67 28.66 2.79
CA SER A 482 64.86 28.64 3.63
C SER A 482 64.56 28.86 5.11
N ALA A 483 65.21 28.09 5.98
CA ALA A 483 65.28 28.31 7.42
C ALA A 483 66.11 29.57 7.76
N PRO A 484 65.75 30.32 8.81
CA PRO A 484 66.71 31.09 9.60
C PRO A 484 66.80 30.58 11.05
N PRO A 485 67.89 30.91 11.76
CA PRO A 485 68.38 30.15 12.90
C PRO A 485 67.81 30.58 14.25
N ALA A 486 67.91 29.67 15.21
CA ALA A 486 67.76 29.95 16.63
C ALA A 486 68.92 30.84 17.13
N ASN A 487 68.61 32.06 17.58
CA ASN A 487 69.20 32.72 18.75
C ASN A 487 68.73 34.18 18.83
N GLY A 488 68.11 34.54 19.95
CA GLY A 488 67.77 35.94 20.25
C GLY A 488 66.75 36.04 21.38
N ALA A 489 67.23 36.16 22.61
CA ALA A 489 66.42 36.45 23.79
C ALA A 489 65.54 37.71 23.58
N PRO A 490 64.25 37.72 23.99
CA PRO A 490 63.46 38.94 23.95
C PRO A 490 63.68 39.73 25.25
N ARG A 491 64.23 40.93 25.06
CA ARG A 491 64.31 42.00 26.06
C ARG A 491 62.90 42.44 26.46
N THR A 492 62.73 42.62 27.76
CA THR A 492 61.64 43.31 28.43
C THR A 492 61.24 44.62 27.73
N ARG A 493 59.99 44.70 27.29
CA ARG A 493 59.28 45.98 27.09
C ARG A 493 58.01 45.96 27.94
N THR A 494 58.08 46.70 29.02
CA THR A 494 56.97 47.19 29.82
C THR A 494 56.04 48.03 28.94
N SER A 495 54.80 47.58 28.77
CA SER A 495 53.67 48.43 28.38
C SER A 495 52.56 48.21 29.39
N THR A 496 52.50 49.10 30.36
CA THR A 496 51.39 49.31 31.28
C THR A 496 50.13 49.69 30.50
N LEU A 497 49.13 48.82 30.49
CA LEU A 497 47.73 49.17 30.19
C LEU A 497 46.83 48.41 31.16
N SER A 498 45.95 49.18 31.79
CA SER A 498 45.13 48.89 32.96
C SER A 498 44.34 47.59 32.88
N SER A 499 44.59 46.69 33.81
CA SER A 499 43.70 45.57 34.14
C SER A 499 42.48 46.09 34.91
N THR A 500 41.39 46.37 34.20
CA THR A 500 40.06 46.18 34.78
C THR A 500 39.72 44.69 34.69
N PRO A 501 39.39 43.98 35.78
CA PRO A 501 38.92 42.61 35.67
C PRO A 501 37.52 42.65 35.06
N ARG A 502 37.42 42.58 33.74
CA ARG A 502 36.15 42.24 33.09
C ARG A 502 35.93 40.77 33.39
N ALA A 503 35.00 40.49 34.30
CA ALA A 503 34.49 39.14 34.53
C ALA A 503 33.88 38.63 33.22
N THR A 504 34.70 38.06 32.33
CA THR A 504 34.22 37.21 31.25
C THR A 504 33.71 35.95 31.93
N ARG A 505 32.38 35.84 32.01
CA ARG A 505 31.73 34.56 32.31
C ARG A 505 32.40 33.49 31.44
N PRO A 506 32.71 32.30 31.99
CA PRO A 506 33.18 31.18 31.17
C PRO A 506 32.24 31.04 29.97
N ALA A 507 32.79 31.08 28.76
CA ALA A 507 31.98 30.79 27.58
C ALA A 507 31.56 29.34 27.70
N ASP A 508 30.25 29.09 27.87
CA ASP A 508 29.71 27.75 27.86
C ASP A 508 30.07 27.10 26.51
N PRO A 509 30.90 26.04 26.47
CA PRO A 509 31.41 25.48 25.22
C PRO A 509 30.39 24.60 24.49
N TYR A 510 29.12 24.64 24.91
CA TYR A 510 28.08 23.76 24.42
C TYR A 510 27.04 24.54 23.60
N LEU A 511 26.59 23.91 22.51
CA LEU A 511 25.52 24.42 21.67
C LEU A 511 24.16 24.07 22.29
N ASP A 512 23.39 25.07 22.75
CA ASP A 512 22.02 24.85 23.19
C ASP A 512 21.13 24.49 21.97
N PRO A 513 20.42 23.35 21.98
CA PRO A 513 19.50 22.97 20.90
C PRO A 513 18.47 24.03 20.53
N ALA A 514 18.07 24.90 21.47
CA ALA A 514 17.14 25.99 21.23
C ALA A 514 17.67 27.04 20.26
N TYR A 515 19.00 27.22 20.19
CA TYR A 515 19.61 28.14 19.22
C TYR A 515 19.31 27.69 17.79
N LEU A 516 19.60 26.42 17.47
CA LEU A 516 19.36 25.85 16.14
C LEU A 516 17.88 25.83 15.80
N PHE A 517 17.02 25.50 16.78
CA PHE A 517 15.57 25.56 16.60
C PHE A 517 15.13 26.96 16.12
N LEU A 518 15.57 28.01 16.81
CA LEU A 518 15.19 29.39 16.48
C LEU A 518 15.68 29.82 15.09
N GLN A 519 16.81 29.30 14.61
CA GLN A 519 17.31 29.59 13.26
C GLN A 519 16.48 28.92 12.14
N VAL A 520 15.82 27.80 12.44
CA VAL A 520 15.03 27.03 11.46
C VAL A 520 13.54 27.39 11.51
N THR A 521 13.07 27.90 12.65
CA THR A 521 11.70 28.44 12.76
C THR A 521 11.58 29.81 12.11
N GLY A 522 10.35 30.17 11.72
CA GLY A 522 10.06 31.47 11.11
C GLY A 522 10.58 32.64 11.93
N TYR A 523 10.87 33.75 11.24
CA TYR A 523 11.23 35.02 11.87
C TYR A 523 10.19 35.36 12.94
N PRO A 524 10.58 35.95 14.10
CA PRO A 524 9.65 36.32 15.15
C PRO A 524 8.62 37.33 14.62
N ASP A 525 7.47 36.81 14.18
CA ASP A 525 6.32 37.55 13.70
C ASP A 525 5.33 37.70 14.86
N MET A 526 5.03 38.94 15.23
CA MET A 526 4.10 39.26 16.32
C MET A 526 2.64 38.90 15.98
N THR A 527 2.35 38.52 14.73
CA THR A 527 1.00 38.15 14.25
C THR A 527 0.78 36.64 14.10
N ALA A 528 1.78 35.81 14.41
CA ALA A 528 1.69 34.36 14.29
C ALA A 528 0.68 33.76 15.30
N SER A 529 -0.32 33.06 14.77
CA SER A 529 -1.43 32.46 15.56
C SER A 529 -1.01 31.22 16.38
N SER A 530 0.12 30.58 16.06
CA SER A 530 0.59 29.36 16.74
C SER A 530 2.06 29.44 17.15
N ALA A 531 2.31 29.90 18.37
CA ALA A 531 3.65 29.89 18.96
C ALA A 531 4.13 28.45 19.23
N PRO A 532 5.41 28.13 18.96
CA PRO A 532 5.99 26.84 19.35
C PRO A 532 5.96 26.63 20.86
N VAL A 533 5.52 25.47 21.31
CA VAL A 533 5.46 25.12 22.75
C VAL A 533 6.58 24.13 23.08
N PRO A 534 7.55 24.48 23.95
CA PRO A 534 8.57 23.53 24.39
C PRO A 534 7.94 22.42 25.23
N LEU A 535 8.34 21.18 24.99
CA LEU A 535 7.94 20.05 25.81
C LEU A 535 8.86 19.92 27.04
N PRO A 536 8.32 19.57 28.21
CA PRO A 536 9.14 19.27 29.38
C PRO A 536 9.96 17.99 29.14
N ASP A 537 11.16 17.93 29.70
CA ASP A 537 12.00 16.73 29.69
C ASP A 537 11.62 15.78 30.85
N ASP A 538 10.36 15.33 30.87
CA ASP A 538 9.83 14.37 31.82
C ASP A 538 9.72 12.95 31.22
N ASP A 539 9.73 11.93 32.09
CA ASP A 539 9.61 10.53 31.66
C ASP A 539 8.33 10.28 30.85
N ALA A 540 7.24 10.98 31.17
CA ALA A 540 6.00 10.80 30.44
C ALA A 540 6.06 11.36 29.02
N THR A 541 6.74 12.50 28.77
CA THR A 541 6.99 12.99 27.40
C THR A 541 7.91 12.05 26.63
N ARG A 542 9.02 11.59 27.24
CA ARG A 542 9.91 10.61 26.60
C ARG A 542 9.19 9.31 26.24
N ARG A 543 8.31 8.82 27.11
CA ARG A 543 7.43 7.66 26.81
C ARG A 543 6.45 7.95 25.68
N ALA A 544 5.80 9.11 25.66
CA ALA A 544 4.85 9.48 24.62
C ALA A 544 5.52 9.55 23.23
N ILE A 545 6.71 10.17 23.15
CA ILE A 545 7.51 10.20 21.91
C ILE A 545 7.97 8.78 21.53
N GLY A 546 8.39 7.96 22.49
CA GLY A 546 8.76 6.58 22.24
C GLY A 546 7.62 5.71 21.70
N ILE A 547 6.38 5.92 22.18
CA ILE A 547 5.18 5.25 21.65
C ILE A 547 4.90 5.72 20.22
N LEU A 548 5.00 7.03 19.95
CA LEU A 548 4.85 7.59 18.62
C LEU A 548 5.89 7.03 17.63
N ASP A 549 7.15 6.90 18.04
CA ASP A 549 8.22 6.38 17.18
C ASP A 549 8.06 4.87 16.89
N ARG A 550 7.36 4.12 17.77
CA ARG A 550 7.03 2.69 17.57
C ARG A 550 5.76 2.48 16.77
N THR A 551 4.86 3.47 16.72
CA THR A 551 3.64 3.38 15.94
C THR A 551 3.99 3.47 14.45
N PRO A 552 3.66 2.45 13.63
CA PRO A 552 4.11 2.39 12.26
C PRO A 552 3.52 3.53 11.41
N VAL A 553 4.25 3.88 10.36
CA VAL A 553 3.84 4.89 9.38
C VAL A 553 3.26 4.24 8.13
N VAL A 554 3.57 2.97 7.92
CA VAL A 554 3.17 2.18 6.75
C VAL A 554 2.11 1.20 7.21
N ASP A 555 1.12 0.96 6.36
CA ASP A 555 0.07 0.00 6.68
C ASP A 555 0.58 -1.43 6.52
N PHE A 556 0.32 -2.25 7.53
CA PHE A 556 0.80 -3.61 7.62
C PHE A 556 -0.35 -4.59 7.46
N HIS A 557 -0.16 -5.54 6.55
CA HIS A 557 -1.11 -6.60 6.26
C HIS A 557 -0.41 -7.95 6.35
N LYS A 558 -1.16 -8.93 6.83
CA LYS A 558 -0.76 -10.33 6.91
C LYS A 558 -1.87 -11.20 6.35
N VAL A 559 -1.51 -12.16 5.52
CA VAL A 559 -2.44 -13.03 4.82
C VAL A 559 -1.93 -14.47 4.90
N GLY A 560 -2.79 -15.38 5.33
CA GLY A 560 -2.49 -16.81 5.36
C GLY A 560 -2.42 -17.37 3.95
N VAL A 561 -1.50 -18.31 3.69
CA VAL A 561 -1.47 -19.05 2.42
C VAL A 561 -1.39 -20.54 2.73
N VAL A 562 -2.39 -21.28 2.26
CA VAL A 562 -2.54 -22.72 2.55
C VAL A 562 -2.63 -23.50 1.25
N TYR A 563 -1.96 -24.66 1.22
CA TYR A 563 -2.03 -25.61 0.13
C TYR A 563 -2.89 -26.81 0.54
N VAL A 564 -3.90 -27.13 -0.26
CA VAL A 564 -4.75 -28.31 -0.09
C VAL A 564 -4.39 -29.31 -1.19
N GLY A 565 -3.79 -30.42 -0.80
CA GLY A 565 -3.34 -31.49 -1.70
C GLY A 565 -4.49 -32.38 -2.19
N PRO A 566 -4.20 -33.30 -3.13
CA PRO A 566 -5.17 -34.20 -3.73
C PRO A 566 -5.98 -35.00 -2.69
N GLY A 567 -7.30 -34.89 -2.71
CA GLY A 567 -8.20 -35.61 -1.80
C GLY A 567 -8.19 -35.15 -0.33
N GLU A 568 -7.41 -34.14 0.04
CA GLU A 568 -7.36 -33.63 1.42
C GLU A 568 -8.61 -32.84 1.77
N THR A 569 -9.13 -33.07 2.97
CA THR A 569 -10.38 -32.43 3.45
C THR A 569 -10.33 -31.99 4.92
N THR A 570 -9.31 -32.43 5.68
CA THR A 570 -9.20 -32.15 7.12
C THR A 570 -8.12 -31.11 7.42
N GLU A 571 -8.33 -30.30 8.45
CA GLU A 571 -7.38 -29.27 8.90
C GLU A 571 -5.98 -29.85 9.14
N GLN A 572 -5.88 -30.99 9.82
CA GLN A 572 -4.61 -31.60 10.18
C GLN A 572 -3.79 -31.99 8.93
N GLN A 573 -4.43 -32.63 7.94
CA GLN A 573 -3.78 -33.01 6.67
C GLN A 573 -3.24 -31.77 5.96
N ILE A 574 -4.09 -30.75 5.82
CA ILE A 574 -3.78 -29.51 5.13
C ILE A 574 -2.60 -28.77 5.76
N LEU A 575 -2.58 -28.62 7.10
CA LEU A 575 -1.49 -27.92 7.79
C LEU A 575 -0.19 -28.74 7.87
N SER A 576 -0.29 -30.08 7.80
CA SER A 576 0.89 -30.95 7.83
C SER A 576 1.76 -30.83 6.58
N ASN A 577 1.21 -30.33 5.47
CA ASN A 577 1.91 -30.14 4.21
C ASN A 577 3.16 -29.27 4.37
N SER A 578 4.31 -29.83 3.98
CA SER A 578 5.61 -29.15 3.93
C SER A 578 6.00 -28.71 2.52
N VAL A 579 5.40 -29.30 1.49
CA VAL A 579 5.65 -28.99 0.08
C VAL A 579 4.32 -29.00 -0.66
N GLY A 580 4.14 -28.07 -1.61
CA GLY A 580 2.97 -28.06 -2.50
C GLY A 580 3.33 -28.46 -3.94
N SER A 581 2.35 -28.43 -4.85
CA SER A 581 2.59 -28.76 -6.26
C SER A 581 3.52 -27.76 -6.96
N SER A 582 4.08 -28.15 -8.11
CA SER A 582 4.97 -27.27 -8.90
C SER A 582 4.28 -25.98 -9.36
N LYS A 583 2.97 -26.04 -9.63
CA LYS A 583 2.14 -24.87 -9.96
C LYS A 583 1.94 -23.97 -8.74
N TYR A 584 1.73 -24.54 -7.55
CA TYR A 584 1.66 -23.80 -6.29
C TYR A 584 2.99 -23.08 -6.00
N ALA A 585 4.13 -23.76 -6.15
CA ALA A 585 5.45 -23.16 -5.91
C ALA A 585 5.69 -21.94 -6.83
N ARG A 586 5.35 -22.05 -8.12
CA ARG A 586 5.42 -20.92 -9.06
C ARG A 586 4.46 -19.78 -8.71
N PHE A 587 3.24 -20.11 -8.30
CA PHE A 587 2.29 -19.12 -7.83
C PHE A 587 2.82 -18.37 -6.60
N LEU A 588 3.37 -19.09 -5.63
CA LEU A 588 3.91 -18.54 -4.40
C LEU A 588 5.12 -17.61 -4.67
N ASP A 589 6.03 -18.05 -5.54
CA ASP A 589 7.19 -17.25 -5.99
C ASP A 589 6.78 -15.95 -6.69
N SER A 590 5.67 -15.97 -7.42
CA SER A 590 5.12 -14.78 -8.09
C SER A 590 4.26 -13.87 -7.19
N LEU A 591 3.97 -14.29 -5.95
CA LEU A 591 3.11 -13.56 -5.03
C LEU A 591 3.85 -12.41 -4.33
N GLY A 592 5.15 -12.56 -4.11
CA GLY A 592 6.03 -11.58 -3.47
C GLY A 592 7.51 -11.97 -3.56
N GLU A 593 8.36 -11.23 -2.88
CA GLU A 593 9.80 -11.48 -2.72
C GLU A 593 10.05 -12.41 -1.52
N LEU A 594 10.96 -13.37 -1.67
CA LEU A 594 11.36 -14.26 -0.58
C LEU A 594 12.37 -13.57 0.34
N ILE A 595 12.05 -13.45 1.64
CA ILE A 595 12.92 -12.82 2.64
C ILE A 595 13.38 -13.82 3.70
N ARG A 596 14.61 -13.65 4.20
CA ARG A 596 15.15 -14.39 5.34
C ARG A 596 14.59 -13.79 6.64
N LEU A 597 14.00 -14.61 7.50
CA LEU A 597 13.40 -14.12 8.75
C LEU A 597 14.44 -13.81 9.84
N LYS A 598 15.45 -14.68 10.00
CA LYS A 598 16.52 -14.47 10.99
C LYS A 598 17.26 -13.15 10.78
N GLY A 599 17.26 -12.31 11.82
CA GLY A 599 17.93 -11.00 11.81
C GLY A 599 17.20 -9.92 11.02
N CYS A 600 15.98 -10.19 10.52
CA CYS A 600 15.20 -9.24 9.75
C CYS A 600 14.57 -8.17 10.67
N ARG A 601 15.05 -6.92 10.59
CA ARG A 601 14.56 -5.80 11.42
C ARG A 601 13.87 -4.68 10.63
N ASP A 602 14.05 -4.67 9.32
CA ASP A 602 13.57 -3.60 8.45
C ASP A 602 12.23 -3.90 7.80
N VAL A 603 11.81 -5.17 7.82
CA VAL A 603 10.59 -5.65 7.20
C VAL A 603 9.58 -6.08 8.26
N TYR A 604 8.30 -5.80 8.01
CA TYR A 604 7.22 -6.31 8.82
C TYR A 604 7.08 -7.83 8.68
N THR A 605 7.26 -8.58 9.78
CA THR A 605 7.23 -10.05 9.77
C THR A 605 5.91 -10.67 10.21
N GLY A 606 4.85 -9.89 10.46
CA GLY A 606 3.53 -10.46 10.73
C GLY A 606 3.38 -11.26 12.03
N GLY A 607 4.40 -11.26 12.89
CA GLY A 607 4.46 -12.10 14.09
C GLY A 607 5.32 -13.35 13.93
N LEU A 608 5.89 -13.60 12.75
CA LEU A 608 6.88 -14.67 12.54
C LEU A 608 8.17 -14.39 13.30
N ASP A 609 8.75 -15.45 13.87
CA ASP A 609 10.02 -15.41 14.58
C ASP A 609 11.17 -14.90 13.71
N THR A 610 11.98 -14.00 14.27
CA THR A 610 13.14 -13.39 13.61
C THR A 610 14.46 -13.70 14.32
N GLU A 611 14.44 -14.49 15.39
CA GLU A 611 15.61 -14.80 16.21
C GLU A 611 16.13 -16.21 15.95
N MET A 612 15.23 -17.20 16.02
CA MET A 612 15.60 -18.62 16.13
C MET A 612 15.01 -19.51 15.01
N ASP A 613 14.42 -18.90 13.97
CA ASP A 613 13.76 -19.59 12.83
C ASP A 613 12.64 -20.56 13.25
N LEU A 614 11.98 -20.32 14.40
CA LEU A 614 10.94 -21.21 14.93
C LEU A 614 9.75 -21.36 13.98
N ASP A 615 9.39 -20.29 13.28
CA ASP A 615 8.28 -20.27 12.32
C ASP A 615 8.74 -20.53 10.88
N GLY A 616 10.00 -20.95 10.70
CA GLY A 616 10.61 -21.21 9.41
C GLY A 616 11.72 -20.25 9.07
N ALA A 617 12.44 -20.60 8.01
CA ALA A 617 13.63 -19.87 7.60
C ALA A 617 13.31 -18.62 6.75
N TYR A 618 12.22 -18.67 5.99
CA TYR A 618 11.88 -17.67 4.99
C TYR A 618 10.37 -17.41 4.98
N ALA A 619 9.99 -16.24 4.50
CA ALA A 619 8.61 -15.88 4.21
C ALA A 619 8.53 -15.10 2.91
N TYR A 620 7.36 -15.11 2.27
CA TYR A 620 7.11 -14.23 1.12
C TYR A 620 6.55 -12.90 1.59
N TYR A 621 7.05 -11.84 0.98
CA TYR A 621 6.79 -10.46 1.37
C TYR A 621 6.55 -9.60 0.13
N TRP A 622 5.63 -8.66 0.23
CA TRP A 622 5.37 -7.68 -0.81
C TRP A 622 5.27 -6.28 -0.20
N ARG A 623 5.78 -5.29 -0.93
CA ARG A 623 5.70 -3.89 -0.51
C ARG A 623 5.32 -2.94 -1.64
N GLU A 624 4.66 -1.88 -1.22
CA GLU A 624 4.37 -0.66 -1.95
C GLU A 624 4.83 0.54 -1.09
N ALA A 625 4.72 1.76 -1.59
CA ALA A 625 5.21 2.96 -0.90
C ALA A 625 4.60 3.18 0.50
N ILE A 626 3.33 2.81 0.68
CA ILE A 626 2.55 3.04 1.91
C ILE A 626 1.98 1.76 2.52
N THR A 627 2.26 0.60 1.94
CA THR A 627 1.66 -0.68 2.34
C THR A 627 2.71 -1.78 2.30
N GLN A 628 2.73 -2.62 3.32
CA GLN A 628 3.50 -3.86 3.35
C GLN A 628 2.58 -5.04 3.63
N LEU A 629 2.83 -6.14 2.95
CA LEU A 629 2.07 -7.37 3.04
C LEU A 629 3.03 -8.53 3.23
N ILE A 630 2.80 -9.32 4.27
CA ILE A 630 3.51 -10.58 4.47
C ILE A 630 2.57 -11.78 4.31
N PHE A 631 3.09 -12.85 3.76
CA PHE A 631 2.36 -14.10 3.55
C PHE A 631 2.80 -15.15 4.56
N HIS A 632 1.86 -15.59 5.38
CA HIS A 632 2.04 -16.73 6.28
C HIS A 632 1.79 -18.03 5.49
N ALA A 633 2.80 -18.46 4.73
CA ALA A 633 2.72 -19.67 3.93
C ALA A 633 2.92 -20.92 4.80
N ALA A 634 1.88 -21.74 4.96
CA ALA A 634 1.89 -22.95 5.80
C ALA A 634 3.00 -23.93 5.42
N THR A 635 3.32 -24.00 4.13
CA THR A 635 4.35 -24.89 3.56
C THR A 635 5.78 -24.43 3.86
N LEU A 636 6.01 -23.15 4.17
CA LEU A 636 7.33 -22.64 4.59
C LEU A 636 7.57 -22.76 6.10
N MET A 637 6.50 -23.02 6.88
CA MET A 637 6.59 -23.23 8.31
C MET A 637 7.00 -24.67 8.62
N PRO A 638 7.88 -24.93 9.62
CA PRO A 638 8.29 -26.27 9.98
C PRO A 638 7.10 -27.15 10.40
N THR A 639 7.13 -28.42 9.99
CA THR A 639 6.20 -29.45 10.48
C THR A 639 6.99 -30.44 11.32
N ASP A 640 6.59 -30.63 12.57
CA ASP A 640 7.07 -31.69 13.45
C ASP A 640 5.86 -32.41 14.06
N LEU A 641 5.46 -33.54 13.46
CA LEU A 641 4.26 -34.27 13.86
C LEU A 641 4.45 -35.04 15.17
N GLU A 642 5.69 -35.30 15.59
CA GLU A 642 5.96 -35.97 16.87
C GLU A 642 5.72 -35.01 18.03
N ARG A 643 6.15 -33.75 17.87
CA ARG A 643 6.02 -32.72 18.90
C ARG A 643 4.72 -31.92 18.80
N ASP A 644 4.25 -31.64 17.59
CA ASP A 644 3.06 -30.83 17.30
C ASP A 644 2.13 -31.53 16.30
N PRO A 645 1.46 -32.63 16.71
CA PRO A 645 0.63 -33.44 15.83
C PRO A 645 -0.55 -32.67 15.21
N HIS A 646 -0.99 -31.59 15.85
CA HIS A 646 -2.10 -30.75 15.38
C HIS A 646 -1.61 -29.48 14.65
N CYS A 647 -0.30 -29.34 14.41
CA CYS A 647 0.30 -28.19 13.74
C CYS A 647 -0.13 -26.84 14.36
N LEU A 648 -0.27 -26.79 15.69
CA LEU A 648 -0.70 -25.62 16.46
C LEU A 648 0.20 -24.41 16.21
N SER A 649 1.49 -24.64 15.98
CA SER A 649 2.47 -23.59 15.66
C SER A 649 2.11 -22.85 14.37
N LYS A 650 1.68 -23.58 13.34
CA LYS A 650 1.19 -23.01 12.08
C LYS A 650 -0.20 -22.38 12.25
N LYS A 651 -1.09 -23.08 12.95
CA LYS A 651 -2.46 -22.62 13.22
C LYS A 651 -2.49 -21.31 14.00
N ARG A 652 -1.53 -21.07 14.91
CA ARG A 652 -1.38 -19.81 15.64
C ARG A 652 -1.18 -18.61 14.71
N HIS A 653 -0.55 -18.78 13.55
CA HIS A 653 -0.35 -17.70 12.59
C HIS A 653 -1.54 -17.61 11.63
N ILE A 654 -1.76 -18.68 10.86
CA ILE A 654 -2.79 -18.73 9.79
C ILE A 654 -4.20 -18.57 10.38
N GLY A 655 -4.46 -19.21 11.51
CA GLY A 655 -5.74 -19.10 12.22
C GLY A 655 -5.97 -17.72 12.82
N ASN A 656 -4.95 -16.86 12.96
CA ASN A 656 -5.10 -15.48 13.42
C ASN A 656 -5.02 -14.47 12.26
N ASP A 657 -5.01 -14.94 11.01
CA ASP A 657 -5.08 -14.07 9.83
C ASP A 657 -6.52 -13.87 9.40
N PHE A 658 -6.88 -12.62 9.07
CA PHE A 658 -8.24 -12.26 8.68
C PHE A 658 -8.61 -12.78 7.29
N VAL A 659 -7.61 -12.91 6.44
CA VAL A 659 -7.76 -13.38 5.07
C VAL A 659 -6.79 -14.52 4.82
N THR A 660 -7.29 -15.59 4.20
CA THR A 660 -6.48 -16.75 3.80
C THR A 660 -6.63 -17.03 2.32
N ILE A 661 -5.52 -17.17 1.61
CA ILE A 661 -5.48 -17.67 0.24
C ILE A 661 -5.38 -19.20 0.33
N VAL A 662 -6.38 -19.89 -0.20
CA VAL A 662 -6.45 -21.36 -0.24
C VAL A 662 -6.14 -21.80 -1.66
N TYR A 663 -4.97 -22.40 -1.87
CA TYR A 663 -4.64 -23.05 -3.12
C TYR A 663 -5.20 -24.48 -3.11
N ASN A 664 -6.33 -24.68 -3.80
CA ASN A 664 -7.09 -25.92 -3.76
C ASN A 664 -6.74 -26.86 -4.92
N ASP A 665 -5.81 -27.79 -4.68
CA ASP A 665 -5.41 -28.85 -5.62
C ASP A 665 -6.12 -30.19 -5.31
N SER A 666 -7.13 -30.18 -4.41
CA SER A 666 -7.77 -31.41 -3.92
C SER A 666 -8.64 -32.13 -4.93
N GLY A 667 -9.14 -31.39 -5.94
CA GLY A 667 -10.18 -31.86 -6.86
C GLY A 667 -11.59 -31.85 -6.27
N LEU A 668 -11.77 -31.42 -5.02
CA LEU A 668 -13.05 -31.34 -4.32
C LEU A 668 -13.40 -29.88 -3.96
N PRO A 669 -14.69 -29.55 -3.76
CA PRO A 669 -15.09 -28.26 -3.21
C PRO A 669 -14.48 -28.06 -1.81
N TYR A 670 -13.86 -26.90 -1.59
CA TYR A 670 -13.33 -26.51 -0.30
C TYR A 670 -14.41 -25.77 0.51
N ALA A 671 -14.62 -26.16 1.77
CA ALA A 671 -15.61 -25.57 2.65
C ALA A 671 -14.98 -24.51 3.57
N PHE A 672 -15.73 -23.45 3.87
CA PHE A 672 -15.23 -22.34 4.70
C PHE A 672 -14.75 -22.81 6.09
N ASP A 673 -15.48 -23.76 6.69
CA ASP A 673 -15.23 -24.27 8.04
C ASP A 673 -14.12 -25.34 8.11
N THR A 674 -13.47 -25.68 6.98
CA THR A 674 -12.37 -26.66 6.95
C THR A 674 -11.18 -26.23 7.83
N LEU A 675 -10.93 -24.93 7.96
CA LEU A 675 -9.95 -24.34 8.89
C LEU A 675 -10.68 -23.47 9.92
N PRO A 676 -11.20 -24.06 11.02
CA PRO A 676 -12.01 -23.34 11.98
C PRO A 676 -11.18 -22.27 12.70
N SER A 677 -11.60 -21.01 12.56
CA SER A 677 -11.00 -19.86 13.21
C SER A 677 -12.04 -18.77 13.47
N GLN A 678 -11.92 -18.08 14.62
CA GLN A 678 -12.72 -16.90 14.94
C GLN A 678 -12.29 -15.64 14.17
N PHE A 679 -11.05 -15.65 13.67
CA PHE A 679 -10.43 -14.50 13.01
C PHE A 679 -10.47 -14.61 11.49
N ASN A 680 -10.68 -15.79 10.91
CA ASN A 680 -10.75 -15.92 9.46
C ASN A 680 -12.11 -15.38 8.96
N PHE A 681 -12.09 -14.25 8.27
CA PHE A 681 -13.30 -13.61 7.74
C PHE A 681 -13.51 -13.91 6.25
N VAL A 682 -12.42 -13.96 5.47
CA VAL A 682 -12.50 -14.12 4.02
C VAL A 682 -11.45 -15.13 3.55
N GLN A 683 -11.89 -16.08 2.73
CA GLN A 683 -11.01 -17.07 2.10
C GLN A 683 -11.04 -16.89 0.58
N ILE A 684 -9.87 -16.73 -0.03
CA ILE A 684 -9.71 -16.61 -1.48
C ILE A 684 -9.28 -17.97 -2.01
N ILE A 685 -10.18 -18.67 -2.67
CA ILE A 685 -9.94 -20.03 -3.16
C ILE A 685 -9.43 -19.94 -4.60
N VAL A 686 -8.23 -20.49 -4.80
CA VAL A 686 -7.56 -20.59 -6.10
C VAL A 686 -7.50 -22.06 -6.50
N THR A 687 -8.31 -22.44 -7.48
CA THR A 687 -8.38 -23.80 -8.00
C THR A 687 -7.67 -23.85 -9.37
N PRO A 688 -6.60 -24.64 -9.54
CA PRO A 688 -5.99 -24.82 -10.84
C PRO A 688 -6.95 -25.57 -11.77
N LEU A 689 -7.17 -25.02 -12.97
CA LEU A 689 -7.88 -25.73 -14.02
C LEU A 689 -6.89 -26.65 -14.75
N ALA A 690 -7.38 -27.78 -15.26
CA ALA A 690 -6.54 -28.71 -16.02
C ALA A 690 -5.83 -27.97 -17.17
N ASP A 691 -4.70 -28.48 -17.64
CA ASP A 691 -3.93 -27.91 -18.76
C ASP A 691 -3.75 -28.99 -19.83
N ARG A 692 -3.94 -28.65 -21.10
CA ARG A 692 -3.48 -29.48 -22.21
C ARG A 692 -2.27 -28.77 -22.78
N SER A 693 -1.11 -29.41 -22.61
CA SER A 693 0.15 -29.00 -23.22
C SER A 693 0.09 -29.19 -24.73
N SER A 694 -0.58 -28.28 -25.44
CA SER A 694 -0.46 -28.17 -26.89
C SER A 694 0.82 -27.40 -27.21
N GLY A 695 1.93 -28.11 -27.48
CA GLY A 695 3.15 -27.52 -28.04
C GLY A 695 4.09 -26.82 -27.04
N GLY A 696 4.40 -27.45 -25.90
CA GLY A 696 5.56 -27.09 -25.07
C GLY A 696 5.45 -25.84 -24.18
N ARG A 697 4.41 -25.01 -24.33
CA ARG A 697 4.11 -23.91 -23.38
C ARG A 697 2.88 -24.29 -22.56
N SER A 698 3.07 -24.60 -21.28
CA SER A 698 1.97 -24.83 -20.32
C SER A 698 1.20 -23.52 -20.15
N THR A 699 -0.12 -23.58 -20.30
CA THR A 699 -0.97 -22.40 -20.19
C THR A 699 -2.02 -22.61 -19.13
N ALA A 700 -1.53 -22.65 -17.89
CA ALA A 700 -2.38 -22.81 -16.73
C ALA A 700 -3.35 -21.63 -16.57
N TYR A 701 -4.63 -21.97 -16.42
CA TYR A 701 -5.68 -21.08 -15.96
C TYR A 701 -6.14 -21.54 -14.59
N PHE A 702 -6.71 -20.61 -13.83
CA PHE A 702 -7.12 -20.82 -12.46
C PHE A 702 -8.51 -20.23 -12.27
N MET A 703 -9.35 -20.94 -11.53
CA MET A 703 -10.62 -20.42 -11.05
C MET A 703 -10.39 -19.77 -9.68
N VAL A 704 -10.81 -18.52 -9.54
CA VAL A 704 -10.69 -17.74 -8.30
C VAL A 704 -12.07 -17.33 -7.83
N HIS A 705 -12.39 -17.61 -6.57
CA HIS A 705 -13.61 -17.12 -5.92
C HIS A 705 -13.35 -16.84 -4.44
N THR A 706 -14.18 -16.01 -3.81
CA THR A 706 -14.14 -15.77 -2.37
C THR A 706 -15.26 -16.51 -1.64
N GLN A 707 -14.94 -16.94 -0.41
CA GLN A 707 -15.91 -17.33 0.59
C GLN A 707 -15.78 -16.36 1.76
N CYS A 708 -16.89 -15.77 2.20
CA CYS A 708 -16.94 -14.84 3.32
C CYS A 708 -17.67 -15.49 4.48
N ARG A 709 -17.33 -15.07 5.70
CA ARG A 709 -18.07 -15.45 6.90
C ARG A 709 -19.55 -15.02 6.77
N PRO A 710 -20.53 -15.82 7.21
CA PRO A 710 -21.95 -15.55 6.94
C PRO A 710 -22.50 -14.21 7.45
N ASP A 711 -21.86 -13.63 8.45
CA ASP A 711 -22.22 -12.33 9.04
C ASP A 711 -21.59 -11.13 8.31
N MET A 712 -20.65 -11.38 7.40
CA MET A 712 -19.96 -10.35 6.64
C MET A 712 -20.57 -10.24 5.23
N PRO A 713 -20.86 -9.01 4.74
CA PRO A 713 -21.36 -8.84 3.38
C PRO A 713 -20.26 -9.16 2.36
N ASP A 714 -20.62 -9.88 1.30
CA ASP A 714 -19.68 -10.16 0.20
C ASP A 714 -19.62 -8.99 -0.79
N ILE A 715 -18.55 -8.20 -0.65
CA ILE A 715 -18.23 -7.05 -1.49
C ILE A 715 -17.09 -7.35 -2.46
N SER A 716 -16.63 -8.60 -2.51
CA SER A 716 -15.49 -8.98 -3.34
C SER A 716 -15.84 -8.98 -4.82
N PRO A 717 -14.93 -8.53 -5.71
CA PRO A 717 -15.13 -8.69 -7.15
C PRO A 717 -15.20 -10.15 -7.56
N VAL A 718 -14.64 -11.09 -6.79
CA VAL A 718 -14.65 -12.55 -7.04
C VAL A 718 -15.70 -13.29 -6.22
N GLN A 719 -16.77 -12.63 -5.78
CA GLN A 719 -17.94 -13.34 -5.23
C GLN A 719 -18.42 -14.43 -6.19
N GLU A 720 -18.50 -14.09 -7.48
CA GLU A 720 -18.72 -15.06 -8.55
C GLU A 720 -17.38 -15.61 -9.03
N PRO A 721 -17.27 -16.92 -9.32
CA PRO A 721 -16.04 -17.52 -9.81
C PRO A 721 -15.54 -16.86 -11.09
N LYS A 722 -14.27 -16.46 -11.10
CA LYS A 722 -13.59 -15.86 -12.26
C LYS A 722 -12.43 -16.73 -12.72
N VAL A 723 -12.30 -16.87 -14.03
CA VAL A 723 -11.18 -17.59 -14.64
C VAL A 723 -10.06 -16.61 -14.99
N VAL A 724 -8.87 -16.84 -14.46
CA VAL A 724 -7.69 -15.97 -14.62
C VAL A 724 -6.50 -16.79 -15.12
N SER A 725 -5.66 -16.20 -15.97
CA SER A 725 -4.44 -16.83 -16.47
C SER A 725 -3.33 -16.81 -15.42
N HIS A 726 -2.37 -17.75 -15.53
CA HIS A 726 -1.22 -17.82 -14.63
C HIS A 726 -0.46 -16.50 -14.46
N GLY A 727 -0.28 -15.72 -15.54
CA GLY A 727 0.47 -14.46 -15.48
C GLY A 727 -0.27 -13.32 -14.76
N ALA A 728 -1.60 -13.33 -14.78
CA ALA A 728 -2.43 -12.32 -14.12
C ALA A 728 -2.78 -12.70 -12.67
N LEU A 729 -2.79 -13.99 -12.35
CA LEU A 729 -3.23 -14.55 -11.08
C LEU A 729 -2.60 -13.90 -9.83
N PRO A 730 -1.28 -13.72 -9.72
CA PRO A 730 -0.66 -13.30 -8.45
C PRO A 730 -0.98 -11.85 -8.13
N ALA A 731 -0.95 -10.97 -9.13
CA ALA A 731 -1.32 -9.58 -8.98
C ALA A 731 -2.81 -9.43 -8.60
N PHE A 732 -3.68 -10.20 -9.27
CA PHE A 732 -5.11 -10.19 -9.02
C PHE A 732 -5.46 -10.71 -7.61
N VAL A 733 -4.93 -11.87 -7.21
CA VAL A 733 -5.17 -12.47 -5.89
C VAL A 733 -4.61 -11.59 -4.78
N ARG A 734 -3.39 -11.05 -4.95
CA ARG A 734 -2.79 -10.13 -3.97
C ARG A 734 -3.62 -8.88 -3.75
N GLN A 735 -4.17 -8.31 -4.82
CA GLN A 735 -5.04 -7.15 -4.73
C GLN A 735 -6.33 -7.46 -3.97
N ILE A 736 -7.00 -8.57 -4.30
CA ILE A 736 -8.22 -9.00 -3.58
C ILE A 736 -7.91 -9.26 -2.12
N ALA A 737 -6.79 -9.92 -1.81
CA ALA A 737 -6.37 -10.19 -0.45
C ALA A 737 -6.12 -8.91 0.36
N LEU A 738 -5.51 -7.90 -0.26
CA LEU A 738 -5.29 -6.60 0.39
C LEU A 738 -6.62 -5.89 0.70
N HIS A 739 -7.52 -5.80 -0.28
CA HIS A 739 -8.83 -5.16 -0.12
C HIS A 739 -9.70 -5.89 0.91
N ALA A 740 -9.77 -7.23 0.82
CA ALA A 740 -10.47 -8.05 1.79
C ALA A 740 -9.92 -7.88 3.22
N ASN A 741 -8.61 -7.73 3.38
CA ASN A 741 -8.00 -7.55 4.70
C ASN A 741 -8.29 -6.16 5.28
N ILE A 742 -8.26 -5.10 4.45
CA ILE A 742 -8.69 -3.75 4.87
C ILE A 742 -10.16 -3.79 5.31
N PHE A 743 -11.02 -4.45 4.52
CA PHE A 743 -12.43 -4.57 4.86
C PHE A 743 -12.66 -5.34 6.16
N ALA A 744 -11.97 -6.46 6.37
CA ALA A 744 -12.05 -7.24 7.60
C ALA A 744 -11.61 -6.44 8.83
N GLN A 745 -10.57 -5.61 8.72
CA GLN A 745 -10.14 -4.72 9.80
C GLN A 745 -11.20 -3.67 10.14
N VAL A 746 -11.82 -3.04 9.13
CA VAL A 746 -12.90 -2.06 9.31
C VAL A 746 -14.13 -2.73 9.94
N PHE A 747 -14.54 -3.89 9.40
CA PHE A 747 -15.69 -4.65 9.88
C PHE A 747 -15.52 -5.07 11.34
N LEU A 748 -14.37 -5.65 11.70
CA LEU A 748 -14.09 -6.06 13.08
C LEU A 748 -14.15 -4.87 14.05
N GLN A 749 -13.57 -3.72 13.70
CA GLN A 749 -13.56 -2.55 14.57
C GLN A 749 -14.96 -1.92 14.72
N SER A 750 -15.74 -1.89 13.62
CA SER A 750 -17.13 -1.44 13.64
C SER A 750 -18.00 -2.35 14.51
N THR A 751 -17.93 -3.68 14.32
CA THR A 751 -18.81 -4.63 15.00
C THR A 751 -18.43 -4.86 16.46
N SER A 752 -17.13 -4.90 16.81
CA SER A 752 -16.68 -5.10 18.20
C SER A 752 -17.15 -4.01 19.16
N SER A 753 -17.57 -2.87 18.62
CA SER A 753 -17.94 -1.68 19.38
C SER A 753 -19.42 -1.32 19.25
N GLY A 754 -20.25 -2.23 18.71
CA GLY A 754 -21.67 -1.98 18.41
C GLY A 754 -21.87 -0.79 17.46
N GLY A 755 -21.02 -0.66 16.45
CA GLY A 755 -21.05 0.42 15.46
C GLY A 755 -20.55 1.78 15.93
N ARG A 756 -20.11 1.94 17.18
CA ARG A 756 -19.77 3.26 17.76
C ARG A 756 -18.34 3.75 17.55
N LEU A 757 -17.39 2.85 17.29
CA LEU A 757 -15.99 3.21 17.09
C LEU A 757 -15.63 3.20 15.61
N GLU A 758 -14.99 4.27 15.18
CA GLU A 758 -14.48 4.47 13.83
C GLU A 758 -13.18 3.71 13.61
N TYR A 759 -13.00 3.15 12.41
CA TYR A 759 -11.71 2.59 12.02
C TYR A 759 -10.59 3.63 12.08
N VAL A 760 -9.48 3.30 12.75
CA VAL A 760 -8.35 4.22 12.94
C VAL A 760 -7.13 3.73 12.18
N ALA A 761 -6.82 4.38 11.05
CA ALA A 761 -5.58 4.14 10.31
C ALA A 761 -4.34 4.60 11.11
N ASN A 762 -3.17 4.06 10.78
CA ASN A 762 -1.91 4.36 11.46
C ASN A 762 -1.59 5.86 11.51
N TRP A 763 -1.74 6.58 10.39
CA TRP A 763 -1.53 8.04 10.36
C TRP A 763 -2.49 8.79 11.28
N LYS A 764 -3.74 8.33 11.38
CA LYS A 764 -4.76 8.95 12.23
C LYS A 764 -4.44 8.74 13.70
N GLU A 765 -3.99 7.54 14.09
CA GLU A 765 -3.53 7.29 15.46
C GLU A 765 -2.29 8.14 15.79
N ARG A 766 -1.31 8.23 14.89
CA ARG A 766 -0.14 9.11 15.08
C ARG A 766 -0.54 10.57 15.24
N LEU A 767 -1.50 11.06 14.45
CA LEU A 767 -2.04 12.41 14.60
C LEU A 767 -2.72 12.60 15.96
N ARG A 768 -3.54 11.65 16.40
CA ARG A 768 -4.18 11.68 17.74
C ARG A 768 -3.16 11.69 18.86
N GLN A 769 -2.09 10.90 18.77
CA GLN A 769 -0.99 10.91 19.73
C GLN A 769 -0.29 12.28 19.78
N ILE A 770 0.00 12.89 18.63
CA ILE A 770 0.61 14.23 18.56
C ILE A 770 -0.32 15.29 19.17
N LYS A 771 -1.63 15.24 18.88
CA LYS A 771 -2.62 16.14 19.48
C LYS A 771 -2.68 15.97 21.00
N ARG A 772 -2.72 14.73 21.52
CA ARG A 772 -2.68 14.46 22.98
C ARG A 772 -1.43 15.07 23.64
N VAL A 773 -0.26 14.94 22.99
CA VAL A 773 1.00 15.53 23.48
C VAL A 773 0.92 17.06 23.49
N ARG A 774 0.40 17.66 22.41
CA ARG A 774 0.18 19.11 22.29
C ARG A 774 -0.74 19.63 23.39
N ASP A 775 -1.90 19.02 23.56
CA ASP A 775 -2.94 19.50 24.47
C ASP A 775 -2.44 19.42 25.93
N ARG A 776 -1.67 18.37 26.27
CA ARG A 776 -0.96 18.27 27.56
C ARG A 776 0.08 19.38 27.75
N ALA A 777 0.86 19.69 26.71
CA ALA A 777 1.88 20.73 26.75
C ALA A 777 1.27 22.13 26.95
N VAL A 778 0.21 22.44 26.22
CA VAL A 778 -0.54 23.70 26.36
C VAL A 778 -1.12 23.83 27.76
N THR A 779 -1.76 22.78 28.29
CA THR A 779 -2.32 22.77 29.65
C THR A 779 -1.24 23.04 30.71
N THR A 780 -0.06 22.45 30.54
CA THR A 780 1.09 22.65 31.46
C THR A 780 1.66 24.07 31.36
N ALA A 781 1.72 24.64 30.14
CA ALA A 781 2.17 26.01 29.91
C ALA A 781 1.20 27.07 30.47
N SER A 782 -0.11 26.82 30.40
CA SER A 782 -1.12 27.72 30.98
C SER A 782 -1.21 27.63 32.51
N GLY A 783 -0.89 26.47 33.10
CA GLY A 783 -0.94 26.25 34.56
C GLY A 783 0.25 26.80 35.36
N SER A 784 1.29 27.33 34.70
CA SER A 784 2.50 27.86 35.34
C SER A 784 2.48 29.39 35.57
N GLY A 785 1.32 30.03 35.40
CA GLY A 785 1.10 31.44 35.71
C GLY A 785 0.41 31.67 37.07
N VAL A 786 1.17 32.23 38.03
CA VAL A 786 0.74 32.85 39.31
C VAL A 786 0.36 31.91 40.46
N THR A 787 1.37 31.55 41.25
CA THR A 787 1.24 31.43 42.71
C THR A 787 2.09 32.52 43.36
N THR A 788 1.48 33.67 43.66
CA THR A 788 2.03 34.64 44.61
C THR A 788 2.00 34.05 46.03
N PRO A 789 3.06 34.19 46.84
CA PRO A 789 3.07 33.65 48.18
C PRO A 789 2.11 34.45 49.07
N ALA A 790 1.33 33.74 49.87
CA ALA A 790 0.38 34.30 50.81
C ALA A 790 1.08 35.18 51.85
N ALA A 791 0.68 36.45 51.94
CA ALA A 791 0.91 37.31 53.10
C ALA A 791 -0.38 37.35 53.93
N SER A 792 -0.26 36.97 55.19
CA SER A 792 -1.28 37.00 56.23
C SER A 792 -1.60 38.43 56.68
N SER A 793 -2.89 38.81 56.75
CA SER A 793 -3.39 39.77 57.75
C SER A 793 -4.92 39.70 57.90
N MET A 794 -5.36 39.98 59.12
CA MET A 794 -6.67 39.68 59.70
C MET A 794 -7.79 40.69 59.38
N THR A 795 -9.03 40.17 59.41
CA THR A 795 -10.29 40.74 59.95
C THR A 795 -10.66 42.22 59.75
N SER A 796 -11.81 42.47 59.10
CA SER A 796 -13.08 42.96 59.71
C SER A 796 -13.89 43.92 58.82
N GLY A 797 -15.23 43.74 58.81
CA GLY A 797 -16.17 44.87 58.87
C GLY A 797 -16.90 45.37 57.60
N ALA A 798 -18.15 44.93 57.45
CA ALA A 798 -19.37 45.73 57.14
C ALA A 798 -19.64 46.34 55.72
N ALA A 799 -20.68 45.77 55.10
CA ALA A 799 -21.92 46.39 54.54
C ALA A 799 -21.92 47.71 53.73
N GLY A 800 -22.62 47.69 52.57
CA GLY A 800 -23.53 48.79 52.17
C GLY A 800 -23.47 49.32 50.72
N LEU A 801 -24.43 48.85 49.89
CA LEU A 801 -25.37 49.64 49.05
C LEU A 801 -24.93 50.64 47.94
N LEU A 802 -25.58 50.46 46.77
CA LEU A 802 -26.06 51.41 45.72
C LEU A 802 -25.43 51.38 44.30
N SER A 803 -26.31 51.16 43.31
CA SER A 803 -26.15 51.39 41.85
C SER A 803 -26.46 52.87 41.46
N PRO A 804 -26.69 53.23 40.17
CA PRO A 804 -25.77 53.35 39.02
C PRO A 804 -25.88 54.76 38.33
N ALA A 805 -24.96 55.15 37.41
CA ALA A 805 -25.27 56.05 36.26
C ALA A 805 -24.06 56.53 35.42
N MET A 806 -24.23 56.40 34.09
CA MET A 806 -24.00 57.37 33.00
C MET A 806 -22.60 57.77 32.48
N ALA A 807 -22.35 57.28 31.25
CA ALA A 807 -22.11 58.01 29.99
C ALA A 807 -21.09 59.16 29.92
N ASN A 808 -20.13 59.04 28.98
CA ASN A 808 -19.85 60.14 28.06
C ASN A 808 -19.30 59.65 26.71
N GLU A 809 -19.86 60.21 25.64
CA GLU A 809 -19.49 60.03 24.23
C GLU A 809 -18.21 60.81 23.87
N GLY A 810 -17.43 60.26 22.95
CA GLY A 810 -16.24 60.90 22.38
C GLY A 810 -16.00 60.46 20.93
N ARG A 811 -16.80 61.00 20.01
CA ARG A 811 -16.74 60.80 18.56
C ARG A 811 -15.43 61.35 17.95
N ARG A 812 -14.63 60.52 17.27
CA ARG A 812 -13.65 60.98 16.25
C ARG A 812 -13.51 60.02 15.06
N ARG A 813 -14.16 60.46 13.98
CA ARG A 813 -13.77 60.46 12.55
C ARG A 813 -13.15 59.19 11.94
N SER A 814 -13.99 58.61 11.07
CA SER A 814 -13.68 57.76 9.92
C SER A 814 -12.53 58.25 9.05
N ALA A 815 -11.59 57.35 8.76
CA ALA A 815 -10.80 57.35 7.54
C ALA A 815 -11.03 55.98 6.87
N SER A 816 -11.66 56.02 5.69
CA SER A 816 -11.87 54.85 4.83
C SER A 816 -10.53 54.46 4.20
N MET A 817 -10.08 53.25 4.50
CA MET A 817 -9.10 52.53 3.67
C MET A 817 -9.78 51.23 3.27
N ASP A 818 -9.96 51.07 1.96
CA ASP A 818 -10.51 49.89 1.32
C ASP A 818 -9.79 48.63 1.82
N THR A 819 -10.47 47.84 2.64
CA THR A 819 -10.05 46.49 2.97
C THR A 819 -10.74 45.56 1.97
N GLN A 820 -9.95 45.08 1.02
CA GLN A 820 -10.32 43.91 0.23
C GLN A 820 -10.69 42.76 1.17
N ASN A 821 -11.71 42.04 0.74
CA ASN A 821 -12.44 41.02 1.46
C ASN A 821 -11.62 39.71 1.61
N ASP A 822 -10.49 39.75 2.32
CA ASP A 822 -9.54 38.62 2.46
C ASP A 822 -9.84 37.68 3.65
N ASN A 823 -11.05 37.74 4.21
CA ASN A 823 -11.35 37.08 5.49
C ASN A 823 -12.14 35.77 5.38
N GLU A 824 -11.95 34.99 4.30
CA GLU A 824 -12.38 33.59 4.28
C GLU A 824 -11.26 32.68 4.84
N PRO A 825 -11.49 31.95 5.95
CA PRO A 825 -10.50 31.01 6.50
C PRO A 825 -10.10 29.93 5.50
N ALA A 826 -10.98 29.57 4.56
CA ALA A 826 -10.70 28.66 3.45
C ALA A 826 -9.69 29.24 2.47
N ALA A 827 -9.87 30.48 2.00
CA ALA A 827 -8.92 31.16 1.11
C ALA A 827 -7.53 31.33 1.75
N ARG A 828 -7.48 31.61 3.06
CA ARG A 828 -6.22 31.66 3.81
C ARG A 828 -5.53 30.29 3.87
N LEU A 829 -6.28 29.23 4.11
CA LEU A 829 -5.74 27.86 4.16
C LEU A 829 -5.28 27.37 2.77
N GLU A 830 -6.03 27.68 1.71
CA GLU A 830 -5.62 27.43 0.33
C GLU A 830 -4.32 28.16 -0.02
N SER A 831 -4.17 29.42 0.44
CA SER A 831 -2.94 30.19 0.24
C SER A 831 -1.73 29.61 1.00
N LEU A 832 -1.95 29.00 2.17
CA LEU A 832 -0.91 28.35 2.98
C LEU A 832 -0.53 26.97 2.43
N LEU A 833 -1.46 26.30 1.76
CA LEU A 833 -1.29 24.98 1.16
C LEU A 833 -0.96 25.04 -0.34
N ASP A 834 -0.70 26.24 -0.87
CA ASP A 834 -0.23 26.44 -2.24
C ASP A 834 1.24 26.05 -2.37
N PHE A 835 1.47 24.80 -2.75
CA PHE A 835 2.82 24.26 -2.87
C PHE A 835 3.59 24.81 -4.06
N THR A 836 2.97 25.57 -4.97
CA THR A 836 3.69 26.21 -6.08
C THR A 836 4.68 27.27 -5.58
N ARG A 837 4.48 27.80 -4.36
CA ARG A 837 5.36 28.79 -3.74
C ARG A 837 6.73 28.26 -3.31
N PHE A 838 6.91 26.94 -3.24
CA PHE A 838 8.16 26.31 -2.83
C PHE A 838 9.04 25.87 -4.01
N SER A 839 8.70 26.25 -5.25
CA SER A 839 9.44 25.86 -6.46
C SER A 839 10.33 26.94 -7.04
#